data_AF-A0A2E9FID7-F1
#
_entry.id   AF-A0A2E9FID7-F1
#
_cell.length_a   1.000
_cell.length_b   1.000
_cell.length_c   1.000
_cell.angle_alpha   90.00
_cell.angle_beta   90.00
_cell.angle_gamma   90.00
#
_symmetry.space_group_name_H-M   'P 1'
#
loop_
_entity.id
_entity.type
_entity.pdbx_description
1 polymer ?
#
loop_
_entity_poly.entity_id
_entity_poly.type
_entity_poly.pdbx_seq_one_letter_code
_entity_poly.pdbx_strand_id
1 'polypeptide(L)'
;MPTTADLEKQERFERRQIKGGLERIQHNTKKLLEKDYASATVFGSASIETLLPYLIEFIDEKKKARKKVSVGGAGHLMQLLPYIFDIDTESQAAITAKLTFDKIFSPRKENSKVVNVVQAIGSALEAESQMRYYETSAPGLFETLKANYWHQAKGTEYKRKSMQTLMSKHDIDQWKPWNRVEKIKVGTWFLDCLLASSGWFERSVFMHRNKKQQFLVPTEKFLKNKEEIIRLAELFSQLAWPMLIEPRDWSPMHEGGYYLNDLTRCHDMVRRGVPLCVQGEIPYSFLNKIQKVKYRLNPFIVEIAKVLEEREIEVGKFRPVINHPEPPKPSNMDDEEARKEWRKEKAIACNKNANEWRISCRTRMTMNCVREFEGKEYYVPWSFDYRGRAYPIPSFLTPQDTDFGKSLIKFAEEAPITEDGVKWLAFQVATTYGLDKATLGDRLEWVTKPENIQLITRVATAPIENIGDWEAADEPFQFAAACEEYYSVVLAKTRTTTGLPVATDATCSGLQILAGLARDKSTACLVNVVPSDKPQDAYQVIADTSRENIPERLRPYWDRKKTKRCVMTIPYNAKPFSNRQYIRDAFNDIDVEVDKDELTQIVQAVRDAMELVVPGPMKVMRWIESEVSKAIKRGSQELTWVTPSGFRVTQRLMKMAHKIVELKLLGRCRVKVLDGEKGVDLRHHKNATAPNLIHSLDASLLHLSVDKFDAPISLIHDSVLCRATDMSHLSTLVRDTYMHLFAEHDFLKDFAQAIGAESEPPIIGDLEPSTVIESTYFFC
;
A
#
# COMPACT_ATOMS: atom_id res chain seq x y z
N MET A 1 -8.31 25.79 -24.12
CA MET A 1 -8.38 26.65 -22.91
C MET A 1 -9.81 26.61 -22.38
N PRO A 2 -10.01 26.32 -21.08
CA PRO A 2 -11.35 26.19 -20.49
C PRO A 2 -12.12 27.53 -20.54
N THR A 3 -13.43 27.47 -20.73
CA THR A 3 -14.28 28.66 -20.65
C THR A 3 -14.45 29.12 -19.20
N THR A 4 -14.90 30.37 -18.99
CA THR A 4 -15.23 30.85 -17.63
C THR A 4 -16.27 29.95 -16.95
N ALA A 5 -17.26 29.45 -17.69
CA ALA A 5 -18.27 28.54 -17.16
C ALA A 5 -17.67 27.18 -16.73
N ASP A 6 -16.68 26.67 -17.48
CA ASP A 6 -15.97 25.44 -17.13
C ASP A 6 -15.13 25.61 -15.85
N LEU A 7 -14.45 26.75 -15.72
CA LEU A 7 -13.69 27.10 -14.51
C LEU A 7 -14.61 27.19 -13.29
N GLU A 8 -15.76 27.88 -13.40
CA GLU A 8 -16.74 27.95 -12.32
C GLU A 8 -17.31 26.58 -11.94
N LYS A 9 -17.54 25.70 -12.94
CA LYS A 9 -18.01 24.33 -12.71
C LYS A 9 -16.95 23.51 -11.97
N GLN A 10 -15.69 23.61 -12.37
CA GLN A 10 -14.57 22.95 -11.69
C GLN A 10 -14.38 23.51 -10.28
N GLU A 11 -14.47 24.82 -10.09
CA GLU A 11 -14.36 25.44 -8.76
C GLU A 11 -15.45 24.92 -7.82
N ARG A 12 -16.72 24.88 -8.25
CA ARG A 12 -17.82 24.30 -7.47
C ARG A 12 -17.56 22.82 -7.15
N PHE A 13 -16.99 22.08 -8.09
CA PHE A 13 -16.65 20.66 -7.92
C PHE A 13 -15.55 20.46 -6.87
N GLU A 14 -14.48 21.27 -6.91
CA GLU A 14 -13.39 21.25 -5.92
C GLU A 14 -13.85 21.73 -4.54
N ARG A 15 -14.74 22.74 -4.44
CA ARG A 15 -15.35 23.13 -3.15
C ARG A 15 -16.13 21.98 -2.51
N ARG A 16 -16.80 21.15 -3.31
CA ARG A 16 -17.50 19.96 -2.83
C ARG A 16 -16.53 18.86 -2.36
N GLN A 17 -15.39 18.70 -3.02
CA GLN A 17 -14.30 17.83 -2.56
C GLN A 17 -13.78 18.24 -1.17
N ILE A 18 -13.53 19.53 -0.99
CA ILE A 18 -13.09 20.10 0.29
C ILE A 18 -14.15 19.88 1.37
N LYS A 19 -15.41 20.25 1.09
CA LYS A 19 -16.52 20.07 2.02
C LYS A 19 -16.76 18.61 2.38
N GLY A 20 -16.71 17.70 1.41
CA GLY A 20 -16.88 16.26 1.64
C GLY A 20 -15.76 15.65 2.50
N GLY A 21 -14.52 16.15 2.34
CA GLY A 21 -13.39 15.79 3.20
C GLY A 21 -13.63 16.19 4.66
N LEU A 22 -14.09 17.43 4.86
CA LEU A 22 -14.45 18.00 6.15
C LEU A 22 -15.59 17.23 6.83
N GLU A 23 -16.69 17.00 6.12
CA GLU A 23 -17.83 16.23 6.63
C GLU A 23 -17.40 14.81 7.03
N ARG A 24 -16.52 14.17 6.24
CA ARG A 24 -15.99 12.83 6.53
C ARG A 24 -15.14 12.80 7.80
N ILE A 25 -14.20 13.74 7.98
CA ILE A 25 -13.33 13.75 9.17
C ILE A 25 -14.14 14.07 10.44
N GLN A 26 -15.11 14.98 10.35
CA GLN A 26 -16.00 15.34 11.45
C GLN A 26 -16.91 14.17 11.83
N HIS A 27 -17.53 13.50 10.85
CA HIS A 27 -18.37 12.32 11.07
C HIS A 27 -17.59 11.16 11.68
N ASN A 28 -16.38 10.89 11.18
CA ASN A 28 -15.51 9.85 11.74
C ASN A 28 -15.12 10.17 13.18
N THR A 29 -14.77 11.43 13.46
CA THR A 29 -14.45 11.90 14.82
C THR A 29 -15.66 11.71 15.73
N LYS A 30 -16.85 12.15 15.32
CA LYS A 30 -18.09 11.97 16.09
C LYS A 30 -18.38 10.50 16.39
N LYS A 31 -18.32 9.61 15.39
CA LYS A 31 -18.53 8.17 15.55
C LYS A 31 -17.55 7.52 16.52
N LEU A 32 -16.29 7.95 16.52
CA LEU A 32 -15.28 7.45 17.45
C LEU A 32 -15.55 7.93 18.87
N LEU A 33 -15.92 9.20 19.05
CA LEU A 33 -16.29 9.74 20.37
C LEU A 33 -17.53 9.06 20.93
N GLU A 34 -18.57 8.83 20.12
CA GLU A 34 -19.78 8.09 20.52
C GLU A 34 -19.51 6.67 21.03
N LYS A 35 -18.41 6.06 20.58
CA LYS A 35 -17.96 4.73 20.99
C LYS A 35 -16.89 4.74 22.08
N ASP A 36 -16.63 5.89 22.71
CA ASP A 36 -15.58 6.07 23.73
C ASP A 36 -14.15 5.78 23.19
N TYR A 37 -13.87 6.05 21.91
CA TYR A 37 -12.56 5.86 21.26
C TYR A 37 -11.89 7.18 20.85
N ALA A 38 -11.87 8.17 21.76
CA ALA A 38 -11.25 9.46 21.50
C ALA A 38 -9.75 9.35 21.16
N SER A 39 -9.05 8.38 21.72
CA SER A 39 -7.63 8.09 21.43
C SER A 39 -7.36 7.66 19.99
N ALA A 40 -8.39 7.21 19.26
CA ALA A 40 -8.32 6.85 17.85
C ALA A 40 -8.74 7.99 16.90
N THR A 41 -9.19 9.13 17.43
CA THR A 41 -9.44 10.33 16.63
C THR A 41 -8.12 10.99 16.23
N VAL A 42 -8.14 11.83 15.18
CA VAL A 42 -6.93 12.50 14.71
C VAL A 42 -6.29 13.36 15.81
N PHE A 43 -7.10 14.13 16.56
CA PHE A 43 -6.59 14.94 17.66
C PHE A 43 -6.08 14.09 18.83
N GLY A 44 -6.77 12.99 19.15
CA GLY A 44 -6.38 12.10 20.23
C GLY A 44 -5.06 11.39 19.92
N SER A 45 -4.93 10.78 18.74
CA SER A 45 -3.71 10.07 18.36
C SER A 45 -2.50 10.99 18.25
N ALA A 46 -2.67 12.17 17.63
CA ALA A 46 -1.58 13.14 17.49
C ALA A 46 -1.14 13.67 18.88
N SER A 47 -2.09 14.03 19.74
CA SER A 47 -1.78 14.50 21.10
C SER A 47 -1.06 13.45 21.92
N ILE A 48 -1.49 12.18 21.84
CA ILE A 48 -0.86 11.07 22.55
C ILE A 48 0.57 10.86 22.04
N GLU A 49 0.79 10.86 20.72
CA GLU A 49 2.14 10.71 20.14
C GLU A 49 3.10 11.80 20.64
N THR A 50 2.64 13.06 20.72
CA THR A 50 3.42 14.17 21.25
C THR A 50 3.66 14.08 22.77
N LEU A 51 2.68 13.58 23.53
CA LEU A 51 2.77 13.49 25.00
C LEU A 51 3.70 12.37 25.48
N LEU A 52 3.70 11.24 24.76
CA LEU A 52 4.31 10.00 25.25
C LEU A 52 5.76 10.14 25.71
N PRO A 53 6.67 10.81 24.98
CA PRO A 53 8.08 10.88 25.38
C PRO A 53 8.25 11.56 26.75
N TYR A 54 7.56 12.69 26.97
CA TYR A 54 7.58 13.42 28.23
C TYR A 54 6.94 12.63 29.37
N LEU A 55 5.83 11.93 29.08
CA LEU A 55 5.16 11.10 30.08
C LEU A 55 6.03 9.91 30.51
N ILE A 56 6.73 9.28 29.56
CA ILE A 56 7.64 8.15 29.83
C ILE A 56 8.77 8.60 30.75
N GLU A 57 9.47 9.68 30.38
CA GLU A 57 10.56 10.24 31.17
C GLU A 57 10.10 10.59 32.60
N PHE A 58 8.95 11.27 32.72
CA PHE A 58 8.39 11.63 34.02
C PHE A 58 8.03 10.41 34.88
N ILE A 59 7.42 9.37 34.28
CA ILE A 59 7.11 8.13 35.00
C ILE A 59 8.40 7.46 35.48
N ASP A 60 9.44 7.39 34.65
CA ASP A 60 10.72 6.79 35.01
C ASP A 60 11.41 7.53 36.17
N GLU A 61 11.40 8.86 36.16
CA GLU A 61 11.88 9.67 37.29
C GLU A 61 11.11 9.36 38.58
N LYS A 62 9.77 9.32 38.50
CA LYS A 62 8.93 9.00 39.66
C LYS A 62 9.13 7.56 40.15
N LYS A 63 9.32 6.59 39.25
CA LYS A 63 9.70 5.21 39.61
C LYS A 63 11.04 5.17 40.34
N LYS A 64 12.06 5.86 39.83
CA LYS A 64 13.38 5.96 40.47
C LYS A 64 13.30 6.58 41.87
N ALA A 65 12.59 7.69 42.01
CA ALA A 65 12.37 8.33 43.30
C ALA A 65 11.67 7.38 44.30
N ARG A 66 10.64 6.67 43.85
CA ARG A 66 9.89 5.74 44.69
C ARG A 66 10.71 4.52 45.12
N LYS A 67 11.60 4.03 44.25
CA LYS A 67 12.57 2.96 44.60
C LYS A 67 13.55 3.42 45.69
N LYS A 68 14.03 4.67 45.64
CA LYS A 68 14.90 5.23 46.70
C LYS A 68 14.18 5.37 48.04
N VAL A 69 12.93 5.84 48.04
CA VAL A 69 12.11 6.00 49.27
C VAL A 69 11.77 4.65 49.91
N SER A 70 11.66 3.58 49.13
CA SER A 70 11.40 2.22 49.66
C SER A 70 12.48 1.71 50.62
N VAL A 71 13.71 2.23 50.55
CA VAL A 71 14.81 1.81 51.42
C VAL A 71 14.74 2.48 52.82
N GLY A 72 13.92 3.53 53.00
CA GLY A 72 13.94 4.42 54.17
C GLY A 72 12.69 4.48 55.07
N GLY A 73 11.70 3.60 54.88
CA GLY A 73 10.56 3.47 55.82
C GLY A 73 9.28 4.22 55.41
N ALA A 74 8.44 3.54 54.61
CA ALA A 74 7.01 3.83 54.49
C ALA A 74 6.32 2.60 53.87
N GLY A 75 5.86 1.66 54.71
CA GLY A 75 5.31 0.37 54.25
C GLY A 75 4.13 0.48 53.26
N HIS A 76 3.34 1.56 53.33
CA HIS A 76 2.26 1.81 52.38
C HIS A 76 2.75 2.16 50.95
N LEU A 77 3.96 2.70 50.81
CA LEU A 77 4.56 3.00 49.50
C LEU A 77 5.15 1.76 48.82
N MET A 78 5.52 0.73 49.60
CA MET A 78 6.01 -0.55 49.10
C MET A 78 4.91 -1.42 48.47
N GLN A 79 3.68 -1.36 49.00
CA GLN A 79 2.55 -2.19 48.55
C GLN A 79 2.23 -2.04 47.06
N LEU A 80 2.53 -0.90 46.44
CA LEU A 80 2.23 -0.63 45.03
C LEU A 80 3.39 -0.94 44.08
N LEU A 81 4.59 -1.19 44.60
CA LEU A 81 5.78 -1.43 43.77
C LEU A 81 5.63 -2.63 42.84
N PRO A 82 5.09 -3.80 43.27
CA PRO A 82 4.94 -4.94 42.37
C PRO A 82 4.10 -4.59 41.13
N TYR A 83 3.02 -3.82 41.31
CA TYR A 83 2.11 -3.43 40.24
C TYR A 83 2.65 -2.31 39.33
N ILE A 84 3.40 -1.36 39.88
CA ILE A 84 3.98 -0.24 39.12
C ILE A 84 5.16 -0.72 38.24
N PHE A 85 5.87 -1.76 38.67
CA PHE A 85 7.04 -2.28 37.95
C PHE A 85 6.74 -3.53 37.12
N ASP A 86 5.47 -3.95 37.06
CA ASP A 86 5.03 -5.18 36.41
C ASP A 86 5.23 -5.18 34.89
N ILE A 87 5.13 -4.01 34.25
CA ILE A 87 5.35 -3.82 32.81
C ILE A 87 6.21 -2.58 32.53
N ASP A 88 6.72 -2.48 31.30
CA ASP A 88 7.58 -1.38 30.87
C ASP A 88 6.85 -0.02 30.91
N THR A 89 7.61 1.03 31.18
CA THR A 89 7.09 2.39 31.35
C THR A 89 6.39 2.89 30.08
N GLU A 90 6.88 2.52 28.91
CA GLU A 90 6.29 2.97 27.66
C GLU A 90 4.88 2.43 27.44
N SER A 91 4.68 1.15 27.75
CA SER A 91 3.36 0.53 27.70
C SER A 91 2.40 1.16 28.70
N GLN A 92 2.88 1.45 29.90
CA GLN A 92 2.08 2.11 30.93
C GLN A 92 1.66 3.52 30.53
N ALA A 93 2.60 4.29 29.97
CA ALA A 93 2.34 5.64 29.45
C ALA A 93 1.29 5.60 28.33
N ALA A 94 1.43 4.67 27.38
CA ALA A 94 0.50 4.51 26.26
C ALA A 94 -0.91 4.11 26.73
N ILE A 95 -1.03 3.13 27.63
CA ILE A 95 -2.32 2.70 28.20
C ILE A 95 -2.99 3.86 28.95
N THR A 96 -2.22 4.54 29.80
CA THR A 96 -2.70 5.66 30.62
C THR A 96 -3.20 6.80 29.73
N ALA A 97 -2.42 7.20 28.72
CA ALA A 97 -2.80 8.27 27.81
C ALA A 97 -4.04 7.93 26.99
N LYS A 98 -4.09 6.74 26.36
CA LYS A 98 -5.26 6.31 25.55
C LYS A 98 -6.55 6.33 26.36
N LEU A 99 -6.56 5.68 27.53
CA LEU A 99 -7.77 5.58 28.35
C LEU A 99 -8.19 6.90 28.98
N THR A 100 -7.23 7.76 29.32
CA THR A 100 -7.53 9.11 29.81
C THR A 100 -8.28 9.89 28.73
N PHE A 101 -7.79 9.90 27.49
CA PHE A 101 -8.48 10.55 26.37
C PHE A 101 -9.86 9.94 26.12
N ASP A 102 -9.95 8.61 26.02
CA ASP A 102 -11.21 7.89 25.77
C ASP A 102 -12.28 8.22 26.82
N LYS A 103 -11.90 8.34 28.09
CA LYS A 103 -12.84 8.63 29.18
C LYS A 103 -13.21 10.10 29.31
N ILE A 104 -12.28 11.03 29.09
CA ILE A 104 -12.55 12.47 29.20
C ILE A 104 -13.46 12.94 28.07
N PHE A 105 -13.21 12.50 26.84
CA PHE A 105 -13.97 12.92 25.66
C PHE A 105 -15.16 12.01 25.34
N SER A 106 -15.50 11.11 26.26
CA SER A 106 -16.72 10.32 26.18
C SER A 106 -17.97 11.24 26.24
N PRO A 107 -19.02 10.98 25.44
CA PRO A 107 -20.29 11.69 25.57
C PRO A 107 -20.97 11.44 26.92
N ARG A 108 -20.61 10.34 27.61
CA ARG A 108 -21.17 10.00 28.91
C ARG A 108 -20.36 10.72 30.00
N LYS A 109 -20.88 11.81 30.55
CA LYS A 109 -20.22 12.58 31.62
C LYS A 109 -19.76 11.74 32.81
N GLU A 110 -20.46 10.65 33.11
CA GLU A 110 -20.07 9.69 34.14
C GLU A 110 -18.68 9.07 33.90
N ASN A 111 -18.27 8.87 32.64
CA ASN A 111 -16.98 8.27 32.30
C ASN A 111 -15.79 9.16 32.72
N SER A 112 -15.95 10.49 32.72
CA SER A 112 -14.90 11.42 33.13
C SER A 112 -14.78 11.62 34.64
N LYS A 113 -15.59 10.91 35.45
CA LYS A 113 -15.39 10.85 36.90
C LYS A 113 -14.02 10.27 37.20
N VAL A 114 -13.27 10.92 38.10
CA VAL A 114 -11.91 10.50 38.46
C VAL A 114 -11.86 9.01 38.82
N VAL A 115 -12.83 8.54 39.61
CA VAL A 115 -12.95 7.12 40.01
C VAL A 115 -13.06 6.17 38.81
N ASN A 116 -13.84 6.55 37.79
CA ASN A 116 -14.05 5.72 36.61
C ASN A 116 -12.82 5.72 35.68
N VAL A 117 -12.14 6.87 35.57
CA VAL A 117 -10.88 7.00 34.81
C VAL A 117 -9.79 6.13 35.43
N VAL A 118 -9.55 6.26 36.75
CA VAL A 118 -8.49 5.50 37.42
C VAL A 118 -8.80 4.00 37.45
N GLN A 119 -10.08 3.61 37.60
CA GLN A 119 -10.47 2.21 37.52
C GLN A 119 -10.23 1.63 36.12
N ALA A 120 -10.51 2.40 35.05
CA ALA A 120 -10.25 1.96 33.68
C ALA A 120 -8.74 1.78 33.42
N ILE A 121 -7.92 2.75 33.83
CA ILE A 121 -6.45 2.68 33.70
C ILE A 121 -5.91 1.46 34.44
N GLY A 122 -6.25 1.29 35.73
CA GLY A 122 -5.78 0.16 36.53
C GLY A 122 -6.19 -1.20 35.98
N SER A 123 -7.43 -1.32 35.47
CA SER A 123 -7.91 -2.58 34.88
C SER A 123 -7.22 -2.92 33.56
N ALA A 124 -6.87 -1.91 32.76
CA ALA A 124 -6.16 -2.14 31.51
C ALA A 124 -4.67 -2.44 31.71
N LEU A 125 -4.04 -1.83 32.71
CA LEU A 125 -2.68 -2.16 33.11
C LEU A 125 -2.59 -3.62 33.58
N GLU A 126 -3.49 -4.04 34.45
CA GLU A 126 -3.60 -5.45 34.85
C GLU A 126 -3.85 -6.38 33.66
N ALA A 127 -4.73 -5.99 32.74
CA ALA A 127 -5.04 -6.81 31.58
C ALA A 127 -3.82 -6.99 30.67
N GLU A 128 -3.02 -5.94 30.47
CA GLU A 128 -1.76 -6.02 29.73
C GLU A 128 -0.75 -6.92 30.44
N SER A 129 -0.59 -6.77 31.75
CA SER A 129 0.22 -7.65 32.58
C SER A 129 -0.20 -9.11 32.48
N GLN A 130 -1.49 -9.39 32.56
CA GLN A 130 -2.06 -10.73 32.43
C GLN A 130 -1.68 -11.36 31.08
N MET A 131 -1.76 -10.60 29.98
CA MET A 131 -1.42 -11.14 28.66
C MET A 131 0.08 -11.40 28.51
N ARG A 132 0.93 -10.55 29.10
CA ARG A 132 2.40 -10.76 29.10
C ARG A 132 2.82 -11.91 29.99
N TYR A 133 2.11 -12.12 31.10
CA TYR A 133 2.27 -13.29 31.92
C TYR A 133 1.99 -14.56 31.10
N TYR A 134 0.85 -14.63 30.39
CA TYR A 134 0.55 -15.77 29.53
C TYR A 134 1.55 -15.98 28.38
N GLU A 135 2.05 -14.90 27.77
CA GLU A 135 3.10 -14.98 26.76
C GLU A 135 4.40 -15.57 27.32
N THR A 136 4.72 -15.28 28.60
CA THR A 136 5.94 -15.78 29.24
C THR A 136 5.76 -17.20 29.76
N SER A 137 4.61 -17.50 30.36
CA SER A 137 4.32 -18.79 30.98
C SER A 137 3.96 -19.88 29.97
N ALA A 138 3.31 -19.53 28.86
CA ALA A 138 2.88 -20.48 27.84
C ALA A 138 2.98 -19.88 26.41
N PRO A 139 4.20 -19.56 25.93
CA PRO A 139 4.40 -18.82 24.69
C PRO A 139 3.77 -19.47 23.45
N GLY A 140 3.96 -20.78 23.28
CA GLY A 140 3.43 -21.51 22.12
C GLY A 140 1.90 -21.51 22.08
N LEU A 141 1.26 -21.84 23.22
CA LEU A 141 -0.20 -21.82 23.35
C LEU A 141 -0.76 -20.39 23.13
N PHE A 142 -0.12 -19.38 23.71
CA PHE A 142 -0.55 -17.99 23.57
C PHE A 142 -0.49 -17.54 22.10
N GLU A 143 0.58 -17.85 21.37
CA GLU A 143 0.69 -17.50 19.96
C GLU A 143 -0.35 -18.23 19.09
N THR A 144 -0.60 -19.53 19.32
CA THR A 144 -1.67 -20.27 18.61
C THR A 144 -3.05 -19.67 18.87
N LEU A 145 -3.38 -19.40 20.14
CA LEU A 145 -4.67 -18.79 20.49
C LEU A 145 -4.81 -17.37 19.94
N LYS A 146 -3.71 -16.62 19.90
CA LYS A 146 -3.68 -15.27 19.35
C LYS A 146 -3.93 -15.30 17.83
N ALA A 147 -3.28 -16.19 17.10
CA ALA A 147 -3.53 -16.38 15.67
C ALA A 147 -5.01 -16.71 15.38
N ASN A 148 -5.61 -17.62 16.16
CA ASN A 148 -6.97 -18.11 15.92
C ASN A 148 -8.08 -17.12 16.32
N TYR A 149 -7.90 -16.35 17.41
CA TYR A 149 -8.99 -15.60 18.03
C TYR A 149 -8.74 -14.09 18.12
N TRP A 150 -7.49 -13.63 18.10
CA TRP A 150 -7.14 -12.23 18.41
C TRP A 150 -7.47 -11.26 17.27
N HIS A 151 -7.42 -11.73 16.02
CA HIS A 151 -7.67 -10.91 14.84
C HIS A 151 -9.16 -10.76 14.50
N GLN A 152 -10.05 -11.39 15.27
CA GLN A 152 -11.49 -11.20 15.14
C GLN A 152 -11.89 -9.75 15.52
N ALA A 153 -12.90 -9.19 14.84
CA ALA A 153 -13.43 -7.84 15.06
C ALA A 153 -14.27 -7.75 16.35
N LYS A 154 -13.65 -8.07 17.49
CA LYS A 154 -14.27 -8.09 18.82
C LYS A 154 -13.63 -7.06 19.75
N GLY A 155 -14.39 -6.59 20.74
CA GLY A 155 -13.90 -5.63 21.72
C GLY A 155 -12.76 -6.18 22.59
N THR A 156 -11.90 -5.29 23.08
CA THR A 156 -10.72 -5.62 23.88
C THR A 156 -11.04 -6.47 25.11
N GLU A 157 -12.11 -6.14 25.85
CA GLU A 157 -12.52 -6.90 27.04
C GLU A 157 -13.00 -8.32 26.70
N TYR A 158 -13.66 -8.49 25.54
CA TYR A 158 -14.03 -9.81 25.07
C TYR A 158 -12.79 -10.65 24.76
N LYS A 159 -11.78 -10.07 24.08
CA LYS A 159 -10.52 -10.76 23.77
C LYS A 159 -9.82 -11.22 25.04
N ARG A 160 -9.73 -10.34 26.04
CA ARG A 160 -9.17 -10.66 27.36
C ARG A 160 -9.90 -11.82 28.03
N LYS A 161 -11.23 -11.76 28.14
CA LYS A 161 -12.04 -12.82 28.77
C LYS A 161 -11.95 -14.15 28.01
N SER A 162 -11.99 -14.10 26.68
CA SER A 162 -11.86 -15.28 25.83
C SER A 162 -10.50 -15.94 26.04
N MET A 163 -9.43 -15.16 26.02
CA MET A 163 -8.08 -15.66 26.26
C MET A 163 -7.94 -16.24 27.66
N GLN A 164 -8.41 -15.53 28.70
CA GLN A 164 -8.41 -16.02 30.07
C GLN A 164 -9.15 -17.37 30.19
N THR A 165 -10.32 -17.49 29.55
CA THR A 165 -11.13 -18.72 29.58
C THR A 165 -10.41 -19.87 28.86
N LEU A 166 -9.83 -19.63 27.69
CA LEU A 166 -9.11 -20.64 26.92
C LEU A 166 -7.85 -21.09 27.66
N MET A 167 -7.09 -20.15 28.19
CA MET A 167 -5.91 -20.42 29.01
C MET A 167 -6.24 -21.22 30.26
N SER A 168 -7.35 -20.94 30.94
CA SER A 168 -7.78 -21.67 32.14
C SER A 168 -8.17 -23.14 31.90
N LYS A 169 -8.35 -23.56 30.64
CA LYS A 169 -8.61 -24.97 30.29
C LYS A 169 -7.35 -25.81 30.18
N HIS A 170 -6.18 -25.18 30.23
CA HIS A 170 -4.88 -25.85 30.14
C HIS A 170 -4.17 -25.81 31.50
N ASP A 171 -3.20 -26.71 31.68
CA ASP A 171 -2.44 -26.84 32.92
C ASP A 171 -1.36 -25.76 33.01
N ILE A 172 -1.79 -24.53 33.27
CA ILE A 172 -0.93 -23.37 33.49
C ILE A 172 -1.29 -22.69 34.81
N ASP A 173 -0.28 -22.13 35.47
CA ASP A 173 -0.50 -21.32 36.66
C ASP A 173 -1.46 -20.16 36.35
N GLN A 174 -2.50 -20.03 37.17
CA GLN A 174 -3.54 -19.05 36.92
C GLN A 174 -3.10 -17.65 37.33
N TRP A 175 -3.40 -16.67 36.47
CA TRP A 175 -3.20 -15.26 36.79
C TRP A 175 -4.01 -14.86 38.04
N LYS A 176 -3.33 -14.29 39.02
CA LYS A 176 -3.95 -13.75 40.23
C LYS A 176 -4.45 -12.33 39.95
N PRO A 177 -5.77 -12.10 39.92
CA PRO A 177 -6.31 -10.78 39.61
C PRO A 177 -5.98 -9.79 40.73
N TRP A 178 -5.70 -8.55 40.34
CA TRP A 178 -5.53 -7.45 41.27
C TRP A 178 -6.88 -7.13 41.91
N ASN A 179 -6.89 -6.76 43.19
CA ASN A 179 -8.13 -6.34 43.82
C ASN A 179 -8.54 -4.93 43.36
N ARG A 180 -9.80 -4.55 43.63
CA ARG A 180 -10.34 -3.25 43.18
C ARG A 180 -9.55 -2.07 43.77
N VAL A 181 -9.08 -2.18 45.01
CA VAL A 181 -8.35 -1.12 45.71
C VAL A 181 -6.98 -0.89 45.07
N GLU A 182 -6.27 -1.97 44.73
CA GLU A 182 -4.98 -1.93 44.02
C GLU A 182 -5.14 -1.28 42.65
N LYS A 183 -6.11 -1.72 41.84
CA LYS A 183 -6.37 -1.11 40.52
C LYS A 183 -6.61 0.39 40.62
N ILE A 184 -7.42 0.83 41.58
CA ILE A 184 -7.69 2.25 41.80
C ILE A 184 -6.41 2.98 42.21
N LYS A 185 -5.63 2.46 43.17
CA LYS A 185 -4.38 3.09 43.64
C LYS A 185 -3.34 3.20 42.51
N VAL A 186 -3.16 2.14 41.73
CA VAL A 186 -2.25 2.11 40.58
C VAL A 186 -2.72 3.09 39.50
N GLY A 187 -4.00 3.03 39.13
CA GLY A 187 -4.60 3.94 38.15
C GLY A 187 -4.51 5.41 38.57
N THR A 188 -4.70 5.71 39.86
CA THR A 188 -4.51 7.07 40.40
C THR A 188 -3.08 7.54 40.23
N TRP A 189 -2.09 6.69 40.52
CA TRP A 189 -0.68 7.07 40.42
C TRP A 189 -0.26 7.40 38.98
N PHE A 190 -0.66 6.58 38.01
CA PHE A 190 -0.37 6.86 36.60
C PHE A 190 -1.14 8.07 36.07
N LEU A 191 -2.40 8.24 36.49
CA LEU A 191 -3.15 9.45 36.18
C LEU A 191 -2.44 10.69 36.71
N ASP A 192 -1.99 10.69 37.97
CA ASP A 192 -1.23 11.78 38.57
C ASP A 192 0.04 12.12 37.78
N CYS A 193 0.78 11.09 37.34
CA CYS A 193 1.94 11.29 36.46
C CYS A 193 1.56 11.99 35.15
N LEU A 194 0.43 11.62 34.54
CA LEU A 194 -0.05 12.24 33.30
C LEU A 194 -0.48 13.69 33.51
N LEU A 195 -1.22 14.00 34.59
CA LEU A 195 -1.63 15.38 34.88
C LEU A 195 -0.42 16.27 35.12
N ALA A 196 0.55 15.78 35.90
CA ALA A 196 1.75 16.54 36.25
C ALA A 196 2.71 16.76 35.07
N SER A 197 2.86 15.77 34.18
CA SER A 197 3.77 15.90 33.03
C SER A 197 3.19 16.73 31.88
N SER A 198 1.88 16.62 31.63
CA SER A 198 1.23 17.29 30.50
C SER A 198 0.73 18.71 30.81
N GLY A 199 0.13 18.89 31.99
CA GLY A 199 -0.72 20.03 32.30
C GLY A 199 -1.96 20.14 31.40
N TRP A 200 -2.37 19.05 30.76
CA TRP A 200 -3.48 19.04 29.77
C TRP A 200 -4.84 18.77 30.37
N PHE A 201 -4.88 18.16 31.55
CA PHE A 201 -6.11 17.84 32.25
C PHE A 201 -5.98 18.18 33.73
N GLU A 202 -7.09 18.50 34.38
CA GLU A 202 -7.14 18.86 35.79
C GLU A 202 -8.38 18.28 36.49
N ARG A 203 -8.31 18.16 37.81
CA ARG A 203 -9.43 17.69 38.64
C ARG A 203 -10.31 18.86 39.00
N SER A 204 -11.58 18.78 38.66
CA SER A 204 -12.59 19.77 39.05
C SER A 204 -13.74 19.13 39.82
N VAL A 205 -14.23 19.82 40.84
CA VAL A 205 -15.33 19.36 41.70
C VAL A 205 -16.62 19.98 41.22
N PHE A 206 -17.56 19.15 40.77
CA PHE A 206 -18.88 19.59 40.37
C PHE A 206 -19.95 18.99 41.28
N MET A 207 -21.04 19.71 41.45
CA MET A 207 -22.27 19.13 41.98
C MET A 207 -22.93 18.32 40.85
N HIS A 208 -23.08 17.02 41.04
CA HIS A 208 -23.73 16.14 40.08
C HIS A 208 -24.66 15.16 40.81
N ARG A 209 -25.92 15.11 40.40
CA ARG A 209 -26.98 14.33 41.09
C ARG A 209 -27.01 14.59 42.61
N ASN A 210 -26.97 15.86 43.00
CA ASN A 210 -26.97 16.34 44.40
C ASN A 210 -25.80 15.83 45.27
N LYS A 211 -24.71 15.36 44.67
CA LYS A 211 -23.47 14.98 45.38
C LYS A 211 -22.28 15.73 44.79
N LYS A 212 -21.35 16.17 45.66
CA LYS A 212 -20.05 16.69 45.22
C LYS A 212 -19.23 15.53 44.65
N GLN A 213 -18.85 15.63 43.39
CA GLN A 213 -18.10 14.59 42.69
C GLN A 213 -16.93 15.22 41.92
N GLN A 214 -15.80 14.51 41.88
CA GLN A 214 -14.62 14.92 41.14
C GLN A 214 -14.65 14.38 39.71
N PHE A 215 -14.47 15.27 38.76
CA PHE A 215 -14.35 14.97 37.34
C PHE A 215 -13.00 15.43 36.82
N LEU A 216 -12.54 14.77 35.78
CA LEU A 216 -11.37 15.15 35.02
C LEU A 216 -11.81 16.02 33.84
N VAL A 217 -11.24 17.21 33.71
CA VAL A 217 -11.59 18.18 32.66
C VAL A 217 -10.33 18.61 31.89
N PRO A 218 -10.44 18.92 30.59
CA PRO A 218 -9.33 19.47 29.83
C PRO A 218 -9.02 20.91 30.27
N THR A 219 -7.73 21.25 30.33
CA THR A 219 -7.28 22.62 30.58
C THR A 219 -7.38 23.46 29.30
N GLU A 220 -7.37 24.78 29.46
CA GLU A 220 -7.36 25.71 28.31
C GLU A 220 -6.15 25.47 27.39
N LYS A 221 -5.00 25.13 27.97
CA LYS A 221 -3.77 24.75 27.23
C LYS A 221 -4.05 23.60 26.27
N PHE A 222 -4.73 22.55 26.72
CA PHE A 222 -5.06 21.42 25.87
C PHE A 222 -6.12 21.77 24.83
N LEU A 223 -7.14 22.56 25.18
CA LEU A 223 -8.20 22.96 24.25
C LEU A 223 -7.62 23.73 23.06
N LYS A 224 -6.71 24.69 23.29
CA LYS A 224 -6.01 25.41 22.22
C LYS A 224 -5.20 24.47 21.31
N ASN A 225 -4.45 23.54 21.90
CA ASN A 225 -3.68 22.55 21.14
C ASN A 225 -4.60 21.63 20.31
N LYS A 226 -5.71 21.17 20.90
CA LYS A 226 -6.71 20.35 20.22
C LYS A 226 -7.33 21.09 19.04
N GLU A 227 -7.71 22.36 19.22
CA GLU A 227 -8.26 23.20 18.15
C GLU A 227 -7.29 23.35 16.99
N GLU A 228 -6.01 23.59 17.26
CA GLU A 228 -4.99 23.70 16.21
C GLU A 228 -4.78 22.37 15.48
N ILE A 229 -4.72 21.23 16.19
CA ILE A 229 -4.61 19.92 15.56
C ILE A 229 -5.83 19.62 14.67
N ILE A 230 -7.04 19.91 15.15
CA ILE A 230 -8.27 19.71 14.37
C ILE A 230 -8.24 20.60 13.14
N ARG A 231 -7.92 21.88 13.29
CA ARG A 231 -7.81 22.85 12.19
C ARG A 231 -6.84 22.36 11.12
N LEU A 232 -5.64 21.94 11.51
CA LEU A 232 -4.65 21.39 10.57
C LEU A 232 -5.16 20.10 9.91
N ALA A 233 -5.75 19.18 10.67
CA ALA A 233 -6.27 17.94 10.11
C ALA A 233 -7.40 18.18 9.10
N GLU A 234 -8.29 19.14 9.38
CA GLU A 234 -9.37 19.55 8.50
C GLU A 234 -8.82 20.17 7.20
N LEU A 235 -7.78 21.01 7.30
CA LEU A 235 -7.07 21.61 6.16
C LEU A 235 -6.36 20.60 5.24
N PHE A 236 -6.18 19.34 5.66
CA PHE A 236 -5.55 18.29 4.84
C PHE A 236 -6.47 17.06 4.63
N SER A 237 -7.77 17.19 4.90
CA SER A 237 -8.74 16.08 4.88
C SER A 237 -9.48 15.87 3.54
N GLN A 238 -9.16 16.70 2.55
CA GLN A 238 -9.89 16.83 1.29
C GLN A 238 -9.99 15.50 0.53
N LEU A 239 -11.08 15.34 -0.23
CA LEU A 239 -11.24 14.23 -1.16
C LEU A 239 -10.55 14.59 -2.48
N ALA A 240 -9.55 13.84 -2.92
CA ALA A 240 -8.95 14.03 -4.24
C ALA A 240 -9.72 13.22 -5.30
N TRP A 241 -10.52 13.89 -6.12
CA TRP A 241 -11.25 13.31 -7.25
C TRP A 241 -10.63 13.71 -8.60
N PRO A 242 -10.88 12.95 -9.68
CA PRO A 242 -10.57 13.41 -11.03
C PRO A 242 -11.17 14.80 -11.35
N MET A 243 -10.62 15.49 -12.33
CA MET A 243 -11.04 16.85 -12.70
C MET A 243 -12.01 16.83 -13.87
N LEU A 244 -12.94 17.80 -13.92
CA LEU A 244 -13.90 17.94 -15.02
C LEU A 244 -13.32 18.72 -16.22
N ILE A 245 -12.18 19.38 -16.00
CA ILE A 245 -11.46 20.19 -16.99
C ILE A 245 -9.97 19.85 -16.92
N GLU A 246 -9.21 20.29 -17.92
CA GLU A 246 -7.76 20.11 -17.95
C GLU A 246 -7.10 20.59 -16.65
N PRO A 247 -6.25 19.76 -16.02
CA PRO A 247 -5.48 20.14 -14.85
C PRO A 247 -4.55 21.32 -15.14
N ARG A 248 -4.28 22.12 -14.12
CA ARG A 248 -3.32 23.22 -14.20
C ARG A 248 -1.92 22.68 -14.46
N ASP A 249 -1.20 23.30 -15.38
CA ASP A 249 0.18 22.92 -15.69
C ASP A 249 1.11 23.16 -14.49
N TRP A 250 1.98 22.18 -14.24
CA TRP A 250 3.12 22.29 -13.36
C TRP A 250 4.19 23.16 -14.02
N SER A 251 4.79 24.06 -13.25
CA SER A 251 5.94 24.87 -13.71
C SER A 251 6.92 25.11 -12.56
N PRO A 252 8.17 25.53 -12.82
CA PRO A 252 9.13 25.86 -11.76
C PRO A 252 8.64 26.89 -10.74
N MET A 253 7.71 27.77 -11.13
CA MET A 253 7.22 28.88 -10.29
C MET A 253 5.81 28.66 -9.74
N HIS A 254 5.06 27.67 -10.25
CA HIS A 254 3.66 27.47 -9.89
C HIS A 254 3.34 25.99 -9.73
N GLU A 255 2.56 25.70 -8.69
CA GLU A 255 1.94 24.39 -8.46
C GLU A 255 0.90 24.08 -9.55
N GLY A 256 0.81 22.80 -9.93
CA GLY A 256 -0.12 22.27 -10.94
C GLY A 256 -1.19 21.34 -10.34
N GLY A 257 -1.94 20.67 -11.20
CA GLY A 257 -3.05 19.82 -10.81
C GLY A 257 -4.35 20.60 -10.61
N TYR A 258 -4.80 20.77 -9.37
CA TYR A 258 -6.07 21.45 -9.04
C TYR A 258 -5.98 22.98 -9.12
N TYR A 259 -7.14 23.64 -9.16
CA TYR A 259 -7.23 25.11 -9.26
C TYR A 259 -7.35 25.82 -7.90
N LEU A 260 -8.04 25.23 -6.93
CA LEU A 260 -8.19 25.81 -5.60
C LEU A 260 -6.95 25.54 -4.74
N ASN A 261 -6.41 26.61 -4.16
CA ASN A 261 -5.24 26.56 -3.27
C ASN A 261 -5.38 25.53 -2.13
N ASP A 262 -6.59 25.35 -1.60
CA ASP A 262 -6.88 24.37 -0.54
C ASP A 262 -6.65 22.92 -0.98
N LEU A 263 -6.73 22.60 -2.27
CA LEU A 263 -6.38 21.29 -2.82
C LEU A 263 -4.93 21.25 -3.31
N THR A 264 -4.49 22.30 -4.01
CA THR A 264 -3.15 22.36 -4.61
C THR A 264 -2.06 22.24 -3.55
N ARG A 265 -2.19 22.95 -2.42
CA ARG A 265 -1.21 22.92 -1.31
C ARG A 265 -1.12 21.58 -0.58
N CYS A 266 -2.06 20.66 -0.82
CA CYS A 266 -2.01 19.31 -0.26
C CYS A 266 -1.21 18.33 -1.14
N HIS A 267 -0.79 18.76 -2.33
CA HIS A 267 -0.20 17.89 -3.34
C HIS A 267 1.05 18.52 -3.95
N ASP A 268 2.22 17.98 -3.58
CA ASP A 268 3.48 18.37 -4.20
C ASP A 268 3.67 17.68 -5.57
N MET A 269 4.35 18.36 -6.50
CA MET A 269 4.79 17.76 -7.75
C MET A 269 5.66 16.54 -7.51
N VAL A 270 6.57 16.59 -6.53
CA VAL A 270 7.49 15.50 -6.17
C VAL A 270 7.22 15.09 -4.73
N ARG A 271 6.49 13.98 -4.57
CA ARG A 271 6.08 13.46 -3.27
C ARG A 271 7.29 12.96 -2.48
N ARG A 272 7.38 13.36 -1.21
CA ARG A 272 8.44 12.95 -0.27
C ARG A 272 9.86 13.27 -0.76
N GLY A 273 9.99 14.19 -1.73
CA GLY A 273 11.26 14.71 -2.17
C GLY A 273 11.75 15.86 -1.29
N VAL A 274 12.86 16.48 -1.69
CA VAL A 274 13.30 17.74 -1.10
C VAL A 274 12.27 18.83 -1.50
N PRO A 275 11.69 19.57 -0.55
CA PRO A 275 10.73 20.62 -0.86
C PRO A 275 11.30 21.63 -1.85
N LEU A 276 10.46 22.14 -2.76
CA LEU A 276 10.80 23.19 -3.74
C LEU A 276 11.94 22.81 -4.71
N CYS A 277 12.22 21.52 -4.89
CA CYS A 277 13.23 21.06 -5.82
C CYS A 277 12.77 21.20 -7.28
N VAL A 278 13.35 22.18 -7.99
CA VAL A 278 13.10 22.40 -9.42
C VAL A 278 13.70 21.26 -10.25
N GLN A 279 12.89 20.70 -11.15
CA GLN A 279 13.26 19.63 -12.07
C GLN A 279 13.66 20.16 -13.46
N GLY A 280 14.23 19.30 -14.31
CA GLY A 280 14.46 19.61 -15.73
C GLY A 280 13.16 19.82 -16.52
N GLU A 281 13.26 20.41 -17.71
CA GLU A 281 12.11 20.78 -18.55
C GLU A 281 11.27 19.57 -18.98
N ILE A 282 11.92 18.45 -19.36
CA ILE A 282 11.24 17.24 -19.85
C ILE A 282 10.30 16.65 -18.78
N PRO A 283 10.68 16.49 -17.49
CA PRO A 283 9.75 16.10 -16.43
C PRO A 283 8.49 16.96 -16.32
N TYR A 284 8.60 18.28 -16.49
CA TYR A 284 7.43 19.16 -16.49
C TYR A 284 6.57 18.93 -17.73
N SER A 285 7.19 18.91 -18.92
CA SER A 285 6.51 18.65 -20.20
C SER A 285 5.74 17.33 -20.15
N PHE A 286 6.43 16.27 -19.74
CA PHE A 286 5.87 14.93 -19.55
C PHE A 286 4.66 14.93 -18.61
N LEU A 287 4.79 15.49 -17.40
CA LEU A 287 3.73 15.45 -16.40
C LEU A 287 2.50 16.22 -16.87
N ASN A 288 2.72 17.37 -17.53
CA ASN A 288 1.68 18.19 -18.12
C ASN A 288 1.00 17.50 -19.30
N LYS A 289 1.74 16.75 -20.12
CA LYS A 289 1.20 15.97 -21.24
C LYS A 289 0.26 14.87 -20.76
N ILE A 290 0.68 14.05 -19.78
CA ILE A 290 -0.15 12.93 -19.30
C ILE A 290 -1.38 13.38 -18.52
N GLN A 291 -1.33 14.51 -17.81
CA GLN A 291 -2.49 15.01 -17.06
C GLN A 291 -3.55 15.66 -17.95
N LYS A 292 -3.18 16.07 -19.17
CA LYS A 292 -4.09 16.61 -20.19
C LYS A 292 -4.81 15.52 -20.98
N VAL A 293 -4.49 14.24 -20.74
CA VAL A 293 -5.22 13.14 -21.37
C VAL A 293 -6.62 13.05 -20.77
N LYS A 294 -7.60 13.08 -21.67
CA LYS A 294 -9.02 13.03 -21.32
C LYS A 294 -9.54 11.59 -21.31
N TYR A 295 -10.27 11.24 -20.26
CA TYR A 295 -10.85 9.93 -20.04
C TYR A 295 -12.38 10.01 -19.95
N ARG A 296 -13.02 8.85 -20.11
CA ARG A 296 -14.45 8.63 -19.86
C ARG A 296 -14.70 7.23 -19.31
N LEU A 297 -15.84 7.05 -18.65
CA LEU A 297 -16.25 5.74 -18.16
C LEU A 297 -16.61 4.80 -19.31
N ASN A 298 -16.27 3.51 -19.15
CA ASN A 298 -16.71 2.43 -20.03
C ASN A 298 -18.15 2.03 -19.67
N PRO A 299 -19.16 2.36 -20.49
CA PRO A 299 -20.56 2.11 -20.15
C PRO A 299 -20.87 0.61 -19.98
N PHE A 300 -20.23 -0.26 -20.77
CA PHE A 300 -20.43 -1.70 -20.70
C PHE A 300 -20.06 -2.26 -19.32
N ILE A 301 -18.87 -1.88 -18.83
CA ILE A 301 -18.39 -2.32 -17.51
C ILE A 301 -19.21 -1.68 -16.38
N VAL A 302 -19.62 -0.42 -16.51
CA VAL A 302 -20.47 0.25 -15.52
C VAL A 302 -21.79 -0.50 -15.33
N GLU A 303 -22.44 -0.91 -16.42
CA GLU A 303 -23.69 -1.67 -16.35
C GLU A 303 -23.49 -3.05 -15.73
N ILE A 304 -22.44 -3.79 -16.11
CA ILE A 304 -22.09 -5.06 -15.46
C ILE A 304 -21.91 -4.86 -13.96
N ALA A 305 -21.13 -3.85 -13.55
CA ALA A 305 -20.82 -3.58 -12.16
C ALA A 305 -22.07 -3.25 -11.33
N LYS A 306 -23.02 -2.50 -11.89
CA LYS A 306 -24.30 -2.21 -11.22
C LYS A 306 -25.10 -3.48 -10.98
N VAL A 307 -25.19 -4.38 -11.96
CA VAL A 307 -25.92 -5.64 -11.83
C VAL A 307 -25.23 -6.58 -10.83
N LEU A 308 -23.90 -6.68 -10.85
CA LEU A 308 -23.14 -7.47 -9.87
C LEU A 308 -23.27 -6.88 -8.45
N GLU A 309 -23.29 -5.55 -8.31
CA GLU A 309 -23.52 -4.89 -7.02
C GLU A 309 -24.93 -5.18 -6.48
N GLU A 310 -25.96 -5.11 -7.34
CA GLU A 310 -27.35 -5.41 -6.98
C GLU A 310 -27.57 -6.88 -6.62
N ARG A 311 -26.94 -7.80 -7.36
CA ARG A 311 -27.04 -9.25 -7.14
C ARG A 311 -26.07 -9.77 -6.07
N GLU A 312 -25.25 -8.90 -5.50
CA GLU A 312 -24.23 -9.24 -4.49
C GLU A 312 -23.21 -10.31 -4.97
N ILE A 313 -22.85 -10.27 -6.26
CA ILE A 313 -21.93 -11.23 -6.89
C ILE A 313 -20.49 -10.66 -6.89
N GLU A 314 -19.55 -11.43 -6.35
CA GLU A 314 -18.12 -11.14 -6.34
C GLU A 314 -17.45 -11.75 -7.58
N VAL A 315 -16.67 -10.96 -8.32
CA VAL A 315 -15.86 -11.43 -9.46
C VAL A 315 -14.47 -10.80 -9.36
N GLY A 316 -13.41 -11.60 -9.41
CA GLY A 316 -12.04 -11.11 -9.31
C GLY A 316 -11.81 -10.18 -8.11
N LYS A 317 -11.42 -8.92 -8.38
CA LYS A 317 -11.21 -7.88 -7.34
C LYS A 317 -12.46 -7.02 -7.08
N PHE A 318 -13.55 -7.24 -7.81
CA PHE A 318 -14.83 -6.58 -7.55
C PHE A 318 -15.57 -7.30 -6.43
N ARG A 319 -15.71 -6.64 -5.29
CA ARG A 319 -16.32 -7.21 -4.09
C ARG A 319 -17.42 -6.29 -3.54
N PRO A 320 -18.69 -6.51 -3.92
CA PRO A 320 -19.79 -5.73 -3.39
C PRO A 320 -19.99 -6.04 -1.90
N VAL A 321 -20.92 -5.32 -1.26
CA VAL A 321 -21.37 -5.70 0.09
C VAL A 321 -22.24 -6.96 -0.07
N ILE A 322 -21.77 -8.09 0.46
CA ILE A 322 -22.52 -9.36 0.39
C ILE A 322 -23.31 -9.54 1.68
N ASN A 323 -24.60 -9.81 1.58
CA ASN A 323 -25.44 -10.12 2.73
C ASN A 323 -25.30 -11.61 3.08
N HIS A 324 -24.89 -11.89 4.32
CA HIS A 324 -24.89 -13.24 4.87
C HIS A 324 -26.16 -13.41 5.70
N PRO A 325 -27.23 -14.04 5.17
CA PRO A 325 -28.49 -14.17 5.89
C PRO A 325 -28.29 -14.95 7.19
N GLU A 326 -29.05 -14.58 8.23
CA GLU A 326 -29.03 -15.34 9.48
C GLU A 326 -29.60 -16.75 9.23
N PRO A 327 -28.99 -17.80 9.79
CA PRO A 327 -29.53 -19.15 9.67
C PRO A 327 -30.95 -19.20 10.26
N PRO A 328 -31.89 -19.91 9.60
CA PRO A 328 -33.24 -20.06 10.11
C PRO A 328 -33.21 -20.72 11.49
N LYS A 329 -34.16 -20.36 12.36
CA LYS A 329 -34.27 -21.01 13.67
C LYS A 329 -34.61 -22.49 13.46
N PRO A 330 -33.87 -23.43 14.06
CA PRO A 330 -34.20 -24.85 13.97
C PRO A 330 -35.56 -25.14 14.64
N SER A 331 -36.23 -26.21 14.23
CA SER A 331 -37.53 -26.60 14.79
C SER A 331 -37.42 -27.15 16.22
N ASN A 332 -36.28 -27.75 16.58
CA ASN A 332 -35.98 -28.35 17.88
C ASN A 332 -35.18 -27.41 18.80
N MET A 333 -35.69 -26.19 19.03
CA MET A 333 -35.02 -25.19 19.90
C MET A 333 -34.92 -25.59 21.39
N ASP A 334 -35.65 -26.62 21.79
CA ASP A 334 -35.59 -27.19 23.13
C ASP A 334 -34.33 -28.04 23.35
N ASP A 335 -33.71 -28.54 22.28
CA ASP A 335 -32.42 -29.21 22.33
C ASP A 335 -31.28 -28.19 22.52
N GLU A 336 -30.45 -28.45 23.54
CA GLU A 336 -29.36 -27.56 23.91
C GLU A 336 -28.25 -27.50 22.85
N GLU A 337 -27.94 -28.62 22.19
CA GLU A 337 -26.92 -28.66 21.14
C GLU A 337 -27.43 -27.96 19.86
N ALA A 338 -28.65 -28.24 19.40
CA ALA A 338 -29.25 -27.52 18.27
C ALA A 338 -29.31 -25.99 18.50
N ARG A 339 -29.67 -25.56 19.71
CA ARG A 339 -29.68 -24.14 20.08
C ARG A 339 -28.28 -23.52 20.08
N LYS A 340 -27.27 -24.27 20.52
CA LYS A 340 -25.87 -23.83 20.58
C LYS A 340 -25.23 -23.74 19.20
N GLU A 341 -25.51 -24.71 18.34
CA GLU A 341 -25.10 -24.71 16.93
C GLU A 341 -25.72 -23.54 16.17
N TRP A 342 -27.04 -23.34 16.29
CA TRP A 342 -27.72 -22.19 15.68
C TRP A 342 -27.14 -20.84 16.16
N ARG A 343 -26.87 -20.69 17.46
CA ARG A 343 -26.22 -19.47 18.00
C ARG A 343 -24.83 -19.26 17.43
N LYS A 344 -24.06 -20.34 17.22
CA LYS A 344 -22.71 -20.29 16.63
C LYS A 344 -22.80 -19.85 15.18
N GLU A 345 -23.65 -20.47 14.37
CA GLU A 345 -23.84 -20.11 12.96
C GLU A 345 -24.37 -18.69 12.80
N LYS A 346 -25.36 -18.30 13.61
CA LYS A 346 -25.87 -16.92 13.65
C LYS A 346 -24.77 -15.94 14.00
N ALA A 347 -23.95 -16.23 15.01
CA ALA A 347 -22.83 -15.37 15.37
C ALA A 347 -21.80 -15.28 14.23
N ILE A 348 -21.55 -16.35 13.49
CA ILE A 348 -20.68 -16.34 12.30
C ILE A 348 -21.27 -15.41 11.23
N ALA A 349 -22.55 -15.55 10.88
CA ALA A 349 -23.22 -14.69 9.90
C ALA A 349 -23.19 -13.21 10.30
N CYS A 350 -23.56 -12.88 11.55
CA CYS A 350 -23.49 -11.50 12.06
C CYS A 350 -22.06 -10.93 12.02
N ASN A 351 -21.04 -11.75 12.36
CA ASN A 351 -19.64 -11.32 12.31
C ASN A 351 -19.17 -11.09 10.88
N LYS A 352 -19.60 -11.93 9.91
CA LYS A 352 -19.33 -11.71 8.49
C LYS A 352 -19.93 -10.38 8.05
N ASN A 353 -21.24 -10.18 8.23
CA ASN A 353 -21.94 -8.93 7.89
C ASN A 353 -21.29 -7.68 8.51
N ALA A 354 -20.87 -7.74 9.77
CA ALA A 354 -20.17 -6.62 10.43
C ALA A 354 -18.82 -6.30 9.77
N ASN A 355 -18.15 -7.30 9.17
CA ASN A 355 -16.87 -7.16 8.50
C ASN A 355 -17.00 -6.77 7.01
N GLU A 356 -18.13 -7.10 6.37
CA GLU A 356 -18.36 -6.86 4.94
C GLU A 356 -18.14 -5.40 4.55
N TRP A 357 -18.66 -4.45 5.32
CA TRP A 357 -18.47 -3.01 5.06
C TRP A 357 -16.99 -2.58 4.98
N ARG A 358 -16.13 -3.23 5.76
CA ARG A 358 -14.68 -2.97 5.78
C ARG A 358 -14.00 -3.61 4.57
N ILE A 359 -14.38 -4.83 4.22
CA ILE A 359 -13.73 -5.60 3.15
C ILE A 359 -14.15 -5.08 1.77
N SER A 360 -15.42 -4.70 1.57
CA SER A 360 -15.94 -4.13 0.32
C SER A 360 -15.61 -2.65 0.10
N CYS A 361 -14.81 -2.06 1.00
CA CYS A 361 -14.55 -0.61 1.01
C CYS A 361 -13.96 -0.11 -0.31
N ARG A 362 -13.04 -0.84 -0.95
CA ARG A 362 -12.45 -0.43 -2.24
C ARG A 362 -13.53 -0.33 -3.32
N THR A 363 -14.27 -1.41 -3.57
CA THR A 363 -15.35 -1.46 -4.57
C THR A 363 -16.41 -0.39 -4.32
N ARG A 364 -16.88 -0.25 -3.07
CA ARG A 364 -17.87 0.78 -2.73
C ARG A 364 -17.38 2.20 -3.01
N MET A 365 -16.10 2.49 -2.73
CA MET A 365 -15.54 3.82 -3.01
C MET A 365 -15.32 4.04 -4.52
N THR A 366 -14.93 3.01 -5.26
CA THR A 366 -14.87 3.06 -6.72
C THR A 366 -16.26 3.30 -7.31
N MET A 367 -17.29 2.57 -6.89
CA MET A 367 -18.68 2.74 -7.37
C MET A 367 -19.27 4.11 -7.03
N ASN A 368 -18.93 4.68 -5.87
CA ASN A 368 -19.29 6.07 -5.56
C ASN A 368 -18.65 7.07 -6.54
N CYS A 369 -17.40 6.83 -6.96
CA CYS A 369 -16.73 7.64 -7.97
C CYS A 369 -17.39 7.44 -9.35
N VAL A 370 -17.70 6.19 -9.73
CA VAL A 370 -18.41 5.87 -10.97
C VAL A 370 -19.73 6.65 -11.07
N ARG A 371 -20.56 6.64 -10.03
CA ARG A 371 -21.82 7.39 -9.98
C ARG A 371 -21.63 8.90 -10.10
N GLU A 372 -20.51 9.43 -9.60
CA GLU A 372 -20.20 10.85 -9.71
C GLU A 372 -19.73 11.25 -11.12
N PHE A 373 -19.06 10.35 -11.85
CA PHE A 373 -18.52 10.62 -13.19
C PHE A 373 -19.34 10.01 -14.34
N GLU A 374 -20.48 9.40 -14.05
CA GLU A 374 -21.39 8.85 -15.05
C GLU A 374 -21.84 9.93 -16.04
N GLY A 375 -21.66 9.66 -17.33
CA GLY A 375 -21.93 10.60 -18.42
C GLY A 375 -20.99 11.82 -18.48
N LYS A 376 -19.87 11.82 -17.75
CA LYS A 376 -18.89 12.91 -17.73
C LYS A 376 -17.55 12.44 -18.29
N GLU A 377 -16.91 13.32 -19.06
CA GLU A 377 -15.48 13.23 -19.36
C GLU A 377 -14.69 13.82 -18.19
N TYR A 378 -13.49 13.31 -17.98
CA TYR A 378 -12.64 13.73 -16.87
C TYR A 378 -11.16 13.65 -17.19
N TYR A 379 -10.36 14.31 -16.36
CA TYR A 379 -8.91 14.32 -16.41
C TYR A 379 -8.34 13.85 -15.08
N VAL A 380 -7.13 13.31 -15.12
CA VAL A 380 -6.44 12.83 -13.91
C VAL A 380 -5.26 13.76 -13.66
N PRO A 381 -5.20 14.49 -12.53
CA PRO A 381 -4.00 15.22 -12.15
C PRO A 381 -2.93 14.25 -11.61
N TRP A 382 -1.68 14.48 -12.00
CA TRP A 382 -0.54 13.60 -11.70
C TRP A 382 0.53 14.31 -10.88
N SER A 383 1.39 13.50 -10.26
CA SER A 383 2.60 13.94 -9.54
C SER A 383 3.62 12.82 -9.56
N PHE A 384 4.87 13.12 -9.27
CA PHE A 384 5.95 12.15 -9.17
C PHE A 384 6.14 11.65 -7.75
N ASP A 385 6.71 10.45 -7.60
CA ASP A 385 7.51 10.15 -6.41
C ASP A 385 8.91 10.78 -6.52
N TYR A 386 9.70 10.75 -5.44
CA TYR A 386 11.04 11.35 -5.41
C TYR A 386 12.07 10.73 -6.36
N ARG A 387 11.72 9.68 -7.12
CA ARG A 387 12.57 9.03 -8.15
C ARG A 387 12.13 9.39 -9.57
N GLY A 388 11.00 10.05 -9.74
CA GLY A 388 10.47 10.46 -11.04
C GLY A 388 9.37 9.57 -11.58
N ARG A 389 8.96 8.47 -10.92
CA ARG A 389 7.80 7.70 -11.38
C ARG A 389 6.51 8.47 -11.15
N ALA A 390 5.63 8.51 -12.15
CA ALA A 390 4.36 9.23 -12.07
C ALA A 390 3.26 8.44 -11.38
N TYR A 391 2.45 9.14 -10.57
CA TYR A 391 1.30 8.64 -9.85
C TYR A 391 0.12 9.62 -9.96
N PRO A 392 -1.09 9.10 -10.19
CA PRO A 392 -2.31 9.88 -10.05
C PRO A 392 -2.41 10.47 -8.64
N ILE A 393 -2.86 11.72 -8.54
CA ILE A 393 -3.24 12.33 -7.26
C ILE A 393 -4.56 11.73 -6.73
N PRO A 394 -5.61 11.54 -7.54
CA PRO A 394 -6.82 10.82 -7.11
C PRO A 394 -6.55 9.34 -6.83
N SER A 395 -7.41 8.73 -6.02
CA SER A 395 -7.27 7.31 -5.62
C SER A 395 -8.11 6.32 -6.43
N PHE A 396 -9.06 6.80 -7.24
CA PHE A 396 -10.07 6.02 -7.96
C PHE A 396 -10.30 6.60 -9.35
N LEU A 397 -10.80 5.77 -10.28
CA LEU A 397 -10.93 6.11 -11.70
C LEU A 397 -9.59 6.56 -12.31
N THR A 398 -8.52 5.87 -11.92
CA THR A 398 -7.18 6.13 -12.42
C THR A 398 -6.66 4.90 -13.15
N PRO A 399 -5.78 5.07 -14.14
CA PRO A 399 -5.21 3.95 -14.88
C PRO A 399 -4.36 3.00 -14.01
N GLN A 400 -3.96 3.42 -12.79
CA GLN A 400 -3.20 2.61 -11.83
C GLN A 400 -4.09 1.88 -10.80
N ASP A 401 -5.38 1.69 -11.09
CA ASP A 401 -6.32 1.00 -10.21
C ASP A 401 -6.25 -0.54 -10.37
N THR A 402 -7.10 -1.27 -9.64
CA THR A 402 -7.27 -2.73 -9.81
C THR A 402 -7.85 -3.07 -11.18
N ASP A 403 -7.82 -4.34 -11.58
CA ASP A 403 -8.48 -4.87 -12.80
C ASP A 403 -9.83 -4.18 -13.10
N PHE A 404 -10.77 -4.28 -12.17
CA PHE A 404 -12.06 -3.60 -12.25
C PHE A 404 -11.94 -2.08 -12.47
N GLY A 405 -11.09 -1.40 -11.72
CA GLY A 405 -10.89 0.04 -11.85
C GLY A 405 -10.30 0.47 -13.20
N LYS A 406 -9.39 -0.33 -13.77
CA LYS A 406 -8.81 -0.10 -15.10
C LYS A 406 -9.83 -0.31 -16.21
N SER A 407 -10.63 -1.37 -16.12
CA SER A 407 -11.65 -1.70 -17.13
C SER A 407 -12.75 -0.64 -17.27
N LEU A 408 -12.97 0.17 -16.23
CA LEU A 408 -13.90 1.30 -16.23
C LEU A 408 -13.44 2.46 -17.11
N ILE A 409 -12.20 2.48 -17.61
CA ILE A 409 -11.59 3.66 -18.23
C ILE A 409 -11.46 3.47 -19.74
N LYS A 410 -11.92 4.46 -20.49
CA LYS A 410 -11.60 4.65 -21.91
C LYS A 410 -10.96 6.02 -22.13
N PHE A 411 -10.10 6.13 -23.14
CA PHE A 411 -9.74 7.45 -23.66
C PHE A 411 -10.99 8.10 -24.26
N ALA A 412 -11.20 9.39 -23.96
CA ALA A 412 -12.31 10.14 -24.54
C ALA A 412 -12.04 10.49 -26.02
N GLU A 413 -10.78 10.75 -26.35
CA GLU A 413 -10.32 11.01 -27.71
C GLU A 413 -10.07 9.72 -28.47
N GLU A 414 -11.10 9.19 -29.12
CA GLU A 414 -11.01 7.94 -29.90
C GLU A 414 -10.29 8.14 -31.25
N ALA A 415 -9.87 7.03 -31.86
CA ALA A 415 -9.29 7.00 -33.21
C ALA A 415 -10.04 6.00 -34.11
N PRO A 416 -10.18 6.27 -35.42
CA PRO A 416 -10.68 5.28 -36.38
C PRO A 416 -9.82 4.02 -36.39
N ILE A 417 -10.45 2.85 -36.34
CA ILE A 417 -9.73 1.58 -36.30
C ILE A 417 -8.91 1.37 -37.58
N THR A 418 -7.67 0.90 -37.43
CA THR A 418 -6.75 0.54 -38.52
C THR A 418 -6.53 -0.96 -38.56
N GLU A 419 -5.99 -1.51 -39.65
CA GLU A 419 -5.62 -2.94 -39.73
C GLU A 419 -4.66 -3.35 -38.62
N ASP A 420 -3.72 -2.48 -38.27
CA ASP A 420 -2.80 -2.68 -37.16
C ASP A 420 -3.51 -2.58 -35.80
N GLY A 421 -4.42 -1.61 -35.65
CA GLY A 421 -5.26 -1.50 -34.45
C GLY A 421 -6.13 -2.73 -34.20
N VAL A 422 -6.61 -3.41 -35.25
CA VAL A 422 -7.32 -4.70 -35.11
C VAL A 422 -6.43 -5.75 -34.46
N LYS A 423 -5.14 -5.81 -34.83
CA LYS A 423 -4.18 -6.73 -34.23
C LYS A 423 -3.95 -6.38 -32.76
N TRP A 424 -3.81 -5.10 -32.42
CA TRP A 424 -3.62 -4.68 -31.03
C TRP A 424 -4.85 -4.92 -30.14
N LEU A 425 -6.07 -4.78 -30.68
CA LEU A 425 -7.27 -5.18 -29.95
C LEU A 425 -7.33 -6.70 -29.73
N ALA A 426 -7.00 -7.51 -30.75
CA ALA A 426 -6.91 -8.96 -30.59
C ALA A 426 -5.82 -9.35 -29.57
N PHE A 427 -4.67 -8.70 -29.62
CA PHE A 427 -3.61 -8.84 -28.64
C PHE A 427 -4.12 -8.55 -27.21
N GLN A 428 -4.87 -7.46 -27.02
CA GLN A 428 -5.42 -7.10 -25.71
C GLN A 428 -6.39 -8.17 -25.19
N VAL A 429 -7.26 -8.70 -26.06
CA VAL A 429 -8.19 -9.79 -25.72
C VAL A 429 -7.44 -11.04 -25.29
N ALA A 430 -6.47 -11.51 -26.07
CA ALA A 430 -5.70 -12.72 -25.73
C ALA A 430 -4.85 -12.54 -24.46
N THR A 431 -4.22 -11.37 -24.30
CA THR A 431 -3.34 -11.07 -23.16
C THR A 431 -4.13 -11.01 -21.86
N THR A 432 -5.30 -10.37 -21.84
CA THR A 432 -6.17 -10.27 -20.65
C THR A 432 -6.85 -11.59 -20.29
N TYR A 433 -7.02 -12.51 -21.26
CA TYR A 433 -7.46 -13.88 -20.99
C TYR A 433 -6.40 -14.70 -20.23
N GLY A 434 -5.11 -14.47 -20.51
CA GLY A 434 -3.98 -15.17 -19.88
C GLY A 434 -2.91 -15.69 -20.85
N LEU A 435 -2.89 -15.26 -22.12
CA LEU A 435 -1.87 -15.67 -23.11
C LEU A 435 -0.63 -14.77 -23.13
N ASP A 436 -0.28 -14.13 -22.01
CA ASP A 436 0.84 -13.18 -21.90
C ASP A 436 2.25 -13.79 -22.12
N LYS A 437 2.34 -15.12 -22.32
CA LYS A 437 3.57 -15.85 -22.66
C LYS A 437 3.59 -16.42 -24.08
N ALA A 438 2.46 -16.37 -24.79
CA ALA A 438 2.38 -16.81 -26.17
C ALA A 438 3.06 -15.78 -27.09
N THR A 439 3.50 -16.23 -28.28
CA THR A 439 4.04 -15.30 -29.29
C THR A 439 2.94 -14.33 -29.74
N LEU A 440 3.33 -13.21 -30.35
CA LEU A 440 2.37 -12.27 -30.91
C LEU A 440 1.45 -12.97 -31.93
N GLY A 441 2.02 -13.82 -32.79
CA GLY A 441 1.26 -14.62 -33.77
C GLY A 441 0.24 -15.54 -33.11
N ASP A 442 0.65 -16.31 -32.10
CA ASP A 442 -0.24 -17.23 -31.38
C ASP A 442 -1.40 -16.49 -30.69
N ARG A 443 -1.15 -15.31 -30.11
CA ARG A 443 -2.19 -14.47 -29.50
C ARG A 443 -3.23 -14.04 -30.52
N LEU A 444 -2.78 -13.57 -31.69
CA LEU A 444 -3.67 -13.15 -32.77
C LEU A 444 -4.46 -14.35 -33.33
N GLU A 445 -3.80 -15.49 -33.54
CA GLU A 445 -4.45 -16.71 -34.02
C GLU A 445 -5.52 -17.18 -33.02
N TRP A 446 -5.22 -17.18 -31.72
CA TRP A 446 -6.15 -17.56 -30.67
C TRP A 446 -7.46 -16.80 -30.77
N VAL A 447 -7.43 -15.48 -30.99
CA VAL A 447 -8.65 -14.66 -31.12
C VAL A 447 -9.49 -15.03 -32.34
N THR A 448 -8.84 -15.46 -33.43
CA THR A 448 -9.52 -15.79 -34.69
C THR A 448 -10.13 -17.19 -34.71
N LYS A 449 -9.87 -18.04 -33.71
CA LYS A 449 -10.45 -19.38 -33.65
C LYS A 449 -11.97 -19.31 -33.48
N PRO A 450 -12.76 -20.15 -34.21
CA PRO A 450 -14.22 -20.09 -34.16
C PRO A 450 -14.81 -20.16 -32.75
N GLU A 451 -14.27 -21.02 -31.89
CA GLU A 451 -14.69 -21.18 -30.50
C GLU A 451 -14.43 -19.93 -29.64
N ASN A 452 -13.32 -19.23 -29.90
CA ASN A 452 -12.96 -18.01 -29.17
C ASN A 452 -13.73 -16.80 -29.68
N ILE A 453 -14.04 -16.74 -30.98
CA ILE A 453 -14.98 -15.74 -31.54
C ILE A 453 -16.36 -15.90 -30.87
N GLN A 454 -16.83 -17.12 -30.66
CA GLN A 454 -18.07 -17.38 -29.94
C GLN A 454 -17.98 -16.95 -28.47
N LEU A 455 -16.88 -17.28 -27.79
CA LEU A 455 -16.61 -16.82 -26.42
C LEU A 455 -16.69 -15.29 -26.33
N ILE A 456 -15.92 -14.59 -27.17
CA ILE A 456 -15.88 -13.12 -27.23
C ILE A 456 -17.28 -12.55 -27.48
N THR A 457 -18.03 -13.15 -28.40
CA THR A 457 -19.39 -12.72 -28.73
C THR A 457 -20.34 -12.88 -27.54
N ARG A 458 -20.29 -14.01 -26.82
CA ARG A 458 -21.12 -14.24 -25.63
C ARG A 458 -20.78 -13.26 -24.51
N VAL A 459 -19.49 -13.05 -24.25
CA VAL A 459 -19.03 -12.07 -23.24
C VAL A 459 -19.47 -10.65 -23.62
N ALA A 460 -19.36 -10.25 -24.89
CA ALA A 460 -19.73 -8.91 -25.33
C ALA A 460 -21.25 -8.65 -25.34
N THR A 461 -22.07 -9.67 -25.61
CA THR A 461 -23.53 -9.50 -25.80
C THR A 461 -24.38 -9.92 -24.61
N ALA A 462 -23.90 -10.86 -23.79
CA ALA A 462 -24.62 -11.41 -22.65
C ALA A 462 -23.64 -11.72 -21.47
N PRO A 463 -22.91 -10.71 -20.96
CA PRO A 463 -21.86 -10.92 -19.95
C PRO A 463 -22.39 -11.44 -18.60
N ILE A 464 -23.63 -11.10 -18.24
CA ILE A 464 -24.24 -11.46 -16.95
C ILE A 464 -24.74 -12.90 -16.97
N GLU A 465 -25.29 -13.36 -18.09
CA GLU A 465 -25.73 -14.74 -18.27
C GLU A 465 -24.53 -15.71 -18.41
N ASN A 466 -23.37 -15.20 -18.82
CA ASN A 466 -22.16 -15.96 -19.09
C ASN A 466 -20.98 -15.54 -18.20
N ILE A 467 -21.20 -15.28 -16.91
CA ILE A 467 -20.11 -14.90 -15.98
C ILE A 467 -18.97 -15.93 -15.98
N GLY A 468 -19.31 -17.22 -16.06
CA GLY A 468 -18.34 -18.32 -16.13
C GLY A 468 -17.38 -18.27 -17.32
N ASP A 469 -17.74 -17.57 -18.41
CA ASP A 469 -16.89 -17.42 -19.60
C ASP A 469 -15.72 -16.45 -19.38
N TRP A 470 -15.85 -15.49 -18.45
CA TRP A 470 -14.86 -14.41 -18.28
C TRP A 470 -14.32 -14.27 -16.86
N GLU A 471 -14.98 -14.82 -15.83
CA GLU A 471 -14.48 -14.77 -14.45
C GLU A 471 -13.18 -15.56 -14.24
N ALA A 472 -12.93 -16.55 -15.09
CA ALA A 472 -11.75 -17.41 -15.05
C ALA A 472 -10.54 -16.82 -15.80
N ALA A 473 -10.71 -15.70 -16.52
CA ALA A 473 -9.59 -15.00 -17.15
C ALA A 473 -8.63 -14.42 -16.09
N ASP A 474 -7.37 -14.23 -16.47
CA ASP A 474 -6.36 -13.65 -15.56
C ASP A 474 -6.72 -12.22 -15.11
N GLU A 475 -7.32 -11.42 -16.01
CA GLU A 475 -7.82 -10.07 -15.73
C GLU A 475 -9.29 -9.94 -16.18
N PRO A 476 -10.26 -10.47 -15.38
CA PRO A 476 -11.64 -10.69 -15.81
C PRO A 476 -12.34 -9.46 -16.40
N PHE A 477 -12.28 -8.31 -15.73
CA PHE A 477 -13.01 -7.13 -16.20
C PHE A 477 -12.33 -6.46 -17.39
N GLN A 478 -10.99 -6.43 -17.44
CA GLN A 478 -10.29 -5.95 -18.62
C GLN A 478 -10.52 -6.87 -19.82
N PHE A 479 -10.60 -8.19 -19.62
CA PHE A 479 -10.97 -9.15 -20.66
C PHE A 479 -12.39 -8.89 -21.17
N ALA A 480 -13.37 -8.72 -20.28
CA ALA A 480 -14.73 -8.37 -20.68
C ALA A 480 -14.79 -7.04 -21.47
N ALA A 481 -14.05 -6.02 -21.04
CA ALA A 481 -13.93 -4.75 -21.76
C ALA A 481 -13.28 -4.91 -23.14
N ALA A 482 -12.24 -5.73 -23.25
CA ALA A 482 -11.55 -6.02 -24.51
C ALA A 482 -12.44 -6.81 -25.47
N CYS A 483 -13.21 -7.79 -24.97
CA CYS A 483 -14.19 -8.54 -25.75
C CYS A 483 -15.27 -7.63 -26.34
N GLU A 484 -15.85 -6.73 -25.54
CA GLU A 484 -16.84 -5.75 -26.03
C GLU A 484 -16.23 -4.86 -27.11
N GLU A 485 -15.03 -4.32 -26.88
CA GLU A 485 -14.40 -3.44 -27.85
C GLU A 485 -14.11 -4.15 -29.17
N TYR A 486 -13.53 -5.35 -29.11
CA TYR A 486 -13.21 -6.16 -30.29
C TYR A 486 -14.48 -6.59 -31.03
N TYR A 487 -15.52 -7.03 -30.31
CA TYR A 487 -16.79 -7.40 -30.92
C TYR A 487 -17.43 -6.21 -31.65
N SER A 488 -17.60 -5.08 -30.97
CA SER A 488 -18.30 -3.91 -31.51
C SER A 488 -17.53 -3.25 -32.67
N VAL A 489 -16.19 -3.25 -32.62
CA VAL A 489 -15.36 -2.57 -33.63
C VAL A 489 -14.97 -3.49 -34.79
N VAL A 490 -14.67 -4.77 -34.52
CA VAL A 490 -14.07 -5.68 -35.51
C VAL A 490 -15.08 -6.67 -36.07
N LEU A 491 -15.83 -7.36 -35.20
CA LEU A 491 -16.72 -8.46 -35.58
C LEU A 491 -18.07 -7.94 -36.10
N ALA A 492 -18.80 -7.22 -35.26
CA ALA A 492 -20.12 -6.68 -35.56
C ALA A 492 -20.06 -5.34 -36.30
N LYS A 493 -18.94 -4.61 -36.16
CA LYS A 493 -18.69 -3.30 -36.81
C LYS A 493 -19.80 -2.27 -36.54
N THR A 494 -20.37 -2.30 -35.34
CA THR A 494 -21.34 -1.31 -34.86
C THR A 494 -20.67 0.02 -34.51
N ARG A 495 -19.35 0.02 -34.28
CA ARG A 495 -18.51 1.21 -34.09
C ARG A 495 -17.30 1.16 -35.03
N THR A 496 -16.87 2.33 -35.52
CA THR A 496 -15.68 2.46 -36.38
C THR A 496 -14.46 3.06 -35.68
N THR A 497 -14.64 3.53 -34.44
CA THR A 497 -13.59 4.13 -33.61
C THR A 497 -13.34 3.30 -32.37
N THR A 498 -12.13 3.40 -31.82
CA THR A 498 -11.76 2.79 -30.55
C THR A 498 -11.12 3.80 -29.61
N GLY A 499 -11.49 3.68 -28.33
CA GLY A 499 -10.89 4.41 -27.22
C GLY A 499 -10.42 3.49 -26.09
N LEU A 500 -10.42 2.16 -26.33
CA LEU A 500 -9.95 1.21 -25.33
C LEU A 500 -8.43 1.36 -25.16
N PRO A 501 -7.94 1.53 -23.92
CA PRO A 501 -6.52 1.47 -23.64
C PRO A 501 -6.00 0.05 -23.85
N VAL A 502 -5.06 -0.12 -24.79
CA VAL A 502 -4.26 -1.33 -24.94
C VAL A 502 -3.01 -1.14 -24.08
N ALA A 503 -2.67 -2.15 -23.27
CA ALA A 503 -1.52 -2.09 -22.37
C ALA A 503 -0.39 -3.00 -22.85
N THR A 504 0.84 -2.52 -22.78
CA THR A 504 2.04 -3.36 -22.94
C THR A 504 2.99 -3.18 -21.76
N ASP A 505 3.53 -4.30 -21.28
CA ASP A 505 4.34 -4.35 -20.07
C ASP A 505 5.81 -4.63 -20.39
N ALA A 506 6.71 -4.02 -19.62
CA ALA A 506 8.12 -4.37 -19.66
C ALA A 506 8.37 -5.80 -19.17
N THR A 507 9.16 -6.59 -19.90
CA THR A 507 9.60 -7.91 -19.42
C THR A 507 10.67 -7.74 -18.35
N CYS A 508 10.30 -7.85 -17.07
CA CYS A 508 11.22 -7.72 -15.93
C CYS A 508 12.04 -6.41 -15.98
N SER A 509 11.35 -5.26 -15.95
CA SER A 509 11.94 -3.91 -16.09
C SER A 509 13.27 -3.72 -15.33
N GLY A 510 13.37 -4.19 -14.07
CA GLY A 510 14.60 -4.06 -13.30
C GLY A 510 15.82 -4.75 -13.93
N LEU A 511 15.64 -5.95 -14.51
CA LEU A 511 16.72 -6.63 -15.22
C LEU A 511 17.01 -5.98 -16.58
N GLN A 512 16.00 -5.43 -17.27
CA GLN A 512 16.23 -4.68 -18.51
C GLN A 512 17.16 -3.49 -18.25
N ILE A 513 16.79 -2.62 -17.31
CA ILE A 513 17.60 -1.45 -16.96
C ILE A 513 19.01 -1.85 -16.50
N LEU A 514 19.14 -2.90 -15.68
CA LEU A 514 20.45 -3.38 -15.24
C LEU A 514 21.28 -3.99 -16.38
N ALA A 515 20.66 -4.68 -17.33
CA ALA A 515 21.32 -5.19 -18.53
C ALA A 515 21.85 -4.03 -19.39
N GLY A 516 21.05 -2.96 -19.53
CA GLY A 516 21.47 -1.73 -20.18
C GLY A 516 22.65 -1.05 -19.47
N LEU A 517 22.57 -0.86 -18.16
CA LEU A 517 23.65 -0.28 -17.35
C LEU A 517 24.95 -1.09 -17.39
N ALA A 518 24.85 -2.41 -17.37
CA ALA A 518 26.01 -3.29 -17.50
C ALA A 518 26.50 -3.44 -18.95
N ARG A 519 25.69 -3.02 -19.93
CA ARG A 519 25.82 -3.36 -21.37
C ARG A 519 26.07 -4.87 -21.55
N ASP A 520 25.20 -5.67 -20.93
CA ASP A 520 25.24 -7.13 -20.91
C ASP A 520 24.24 -7.69 -21.94
N LYS A 521 24.73 -8.07 -23.12
CA LYS A 521 23.92 -8.61 -24.21
C LYS A 521 23.25 -9.92 -23.84
N SER A 522 23.93 -10.78 -23.08
CA SER A 522 23.39 -12.08 -22.67
C SER A 522 22.15 -11.93 -21.79
N THR A 523 22.22 -11.03 -20.79
CA THR A 523 21.05 -10.69 -19.97
C THR A 523 19.99 -9.99 -20.81
N ALA A 524 20.36 -9.01 -21.65
CA ALA A 524 19.44 -8.25 -22.48
C ALA A 524 18.57 -9.16 -23.38
N CYS A 525 19.15 -10.24 -23.91
CA CYS A 525 18.41 -11.27 -24.65
C CYS A 525 17.32 -11.94 -23.79
N LEU A 526 17.66 -12.37 -22.56
CA LEU A 526 16.74 -13.06 -21.65
C LEU A 526 15.54 -12.22 -21.20
N VAL A 527 15.64 -10.89 -21.33
CA VAL A 527 14.59 -9.94 -20.98
C VAL A 527 14.04 -9.18 -22.19
N ASN A 528 14.17 -9.79 -23.37
CA ASN A 528 13.54 -9.34 -24.62
C ASN A 528 13.98 -7.94 -25.09
N VAL A 529 15.14 -7.46 -24.67
CA VAL A 529 15.73 -6.22 -25.22
C VAL A 529 16.31 -6.46 -26.61
N VAL A 530 16.76 -7.68 -26.89
CA VAL A 530 17.32 -8.10 -28.18
C VAL A 530 16.26 -8.93 -28.94
N PRO A 531 16.16 -8.79 -30.28
CA PRO A 531 15.25 -9.58 -31.11
C PRO A 531 15.39 -11.09 -30.90
N SER A 532 14.25 -11.77 -30.90
CA SER A 532 14.17 -13.23 -30.84
C SER A 532 12.88 -13.72 -31.49
N ASP A 533 12.87 -14.97 -31.96
CA ASP A 533 11.69 -15.56 -32.63
C ASP A 533 10.52 -15.79 -31.65
N LYS A 534 10.84 -16.07 -30.38
CA LYS A 534 9.89 -16.34 -29.31
C LYS A 534 10.22 -15.49 -28.09
N PRO A 535 9.21 -15.12 -27.27
CA PRO A 535 9.47 -14.36 -26.05
C PRO A 535 10.38 -15.16 -25.12
N GLN A 536 11.46 -14.53 -24.66
CA GLN A 536 12.37 -15.08 -23.68
C GLN A 536 11.78 -14.94 -22.27
N ASP A 537 12.14 -15.90 -21.42
CA ASP A 537 11.63 -15.98 -20.05
C ASP A 537 12.77 -16.22 -19.06
N ALA A 538 13.38 -15.13 -18.60
CA ALA A 538 14.43 -15.18 -17.59
C ALA A 538 14.02 -15.98 -16.34
N TYR A 539 12.75 -15.93 -15.93
CA TYR A 539 12.29 -16.66 -14.75
C TYR A 539 12.33 -18.17 -14.96
N GLN A 540 11.91 -18.64 -16.13
CA GLN A 540 11.97 -20.06 -16.49
C GLN A 540 13.43 -20.54 -16.57
N VAL A 541 14.30 -19.79 -17.25
CA VAL A 541 15.72 -20.13 -17.37
C VAL A 541 16.40 -20.25 -16.00
N ILE A 542 16.10 -19.35 -15.07
CA ILE A 542 16.64 -19.41 -13.71
C ILE A 542 16.02 -20.56 -12.89
N ALA A 543 14.73 -20.85 -13.09
CA ALA A 543 14.08 -22.01 -12.46
C ALA A 543 14.75 -23.31 -12.89
N ASP A 544 15.04 -23.46 -14.18
CA ASP A 544 15.70 -24.64 -14.75
C ASP A 544 17.15 -24.75 -14.29
N THR A 545 17.90 -23.63 -14.30
CA THR A 545 19.30 -23.59 -13.87
C THR A 545 19.45 -23.90 -12.38
N SER A 546 18.49 -23.49 -11.55
CA SER A 546 18.50 -23.75 -10.10
C SER A 546 18.05 -25.17 -9.73
N ARG A 547 17.35 -25.88 -10.63
CA ARG A 547 16.62 -27.13 -10.35
C ARG A 547 17.47 -28.22 -9.70
N GLU A 548 18.69 -28.44 -10.18
CA GLU A 548 19.59 -29.46 -9.64
C GLU A 548 20.08 -29.15 -8.22
N ASN A 549 20.01 -27.89 -7.79
CA ASN A 549 20.41 -27.49 -6.44
C ASN A 549 19.21 -27.38 -5.46
N ILE A 550 17.99 -27.60 -5.95
CA ILE A 550 16.77 -27.69 -5.13
C ILE A 550 16.73 -29.06 -4.41
N PRO A 551 16.23 -29.13 -3.15
CA PRO A 551 16.01 -30.40 -2.46
C PRO A 551 15.22 -31.39 -3.31
N GLU A 552 15.68 -32.64 -3.38
CA GLU A 552 15.17 -33.67 -4.30
C GLU A 552 13.64 -33.84 -4.20
N ARG A 553 13.11 -33.85 -2.98
CA ARG A 553 11.67 -33.88 -2.65
C ARG A 553 10.85 -32.76 -3.30
N LEU A 554 11.45 -31.58 -3.47
CA LEU A 554 10.78 -30.36 -3.91
C LEU A 554 10.95 -30.08 -5.41
N ARG A 555 11.92 -30.74 -6.07
CA ARG A 555 12.16 -30.59 -7.51
C ARG A 555 10.91 -30.82 -8.37
N PRO A 556 10.03 -31.82 -8.11
CA PRO A 556 8.82 -32.02 -8.90
C PRO A 556 7.85 -30.83 -8.88
N TYR A 557 7.86 -30.05 -7.79
CA TYR A 557 7.00 -28.89 -7.59
C TYR A 557 7.69 -27.56 -7.93
N TRP A 558 8.98 -27.60 -8.26
CA TRP A 558 9.75 -26.42 -8.62
C TRP A 558 9.46 -26.01 -10.05
N ASP A 559 8.99 -24.77 -10.20
CA ASP A 559 8.60 -24.20 -11.48
C ASP A 559 8.95 -22.69 -11.54
N ARG A 560 8.62 -22.10 -12.69
CA ARG A 560 8.73 -20.66 -12.94
C ARG A 560 7.98 -19.80 -11.91
N LYS A 561 6.76 -20.18 -11.55
CA LYS A 561 5.88 -19.43 -10.62
C LYS A 561 6.52 -19.35 -9.24
N LYS A 562 7.12 -20.44 -8.74
CA LYS A 562 7.86 -20.49 -7.47
C LYS A 562 9.11 -19.61 -7.49
N THR A 563 9.74 -19.49 -8.64
CA THR A 563 10.98 -18.71 -8.83
C THR A 563 10.73 -17.20 -9.06
N LYS A 564 9.64 -16.85 -9.74
CA LYS A 564 9.33 -15.51 -10.28
C LYS A 564 9.56 -14.38 -9.27
N ARG A 565 8.96 -14.46 -8.08
CA ARG A 565 9.01 -13.36 -7.09
C ARG A 565 10.42 -13.10 -6.56
N CYS A 566 11.26 -14.13 -6.45
CA CYS A 566 12.66 -13.97 -6.05
C CYS A 566 13.47 -13.29 -7.15
N VAL A 567 13.36 -13.78 -8.39
CA VAL A 567 14.07 -13.21 -9.54
C VAL A 567 13.63 -11.77 -9.84
N MET A 568 12.37 -11.42 -9.60
CA MET A 568 11.91 -10.03 -9.73
C MET A 568 12.49 -9.10 -8.66
N THR A 569 12.78 -9.61 -7.46
CA THR A 569 13.11 -8.76 -6.29
C THR A 569 14.61 -8.71 -5.98
N ILE A 570 15.39 -9.71 -6.38
CA ILE A 570 16.85 -9.72 -6.24
C ILE A 570 17.51 -8.54 -6.98
N PRO A 571 17.12 -8.19 -8.23
CA PRO A 571 17.54 -6.97 -8.94
C PRO A 571 17.28 -5.67 -8.19
N TYR A 572 16.30 -5.68 -7.27
CA TYR A 572 16.00 -4.57 -6.37
C TYR A 572 16.64 -4.76 -4.99
N ASN A 573 17.78 -5.44 -4.93
CA ASN A 573 18.56 -5.70 -3.74
C ASN A 573 17.78 -6.36 -2.58
N ALA A 574 16.75 -7.17 -2.88
CA ALA A 574 16.11 -7.99 -1.87
C ALA A 574 17.13 -8.91 -1.22
N LYS A 575 17.01 -9.12 0.10
CA LYS A 575 17.96 -9.93 0.89
C LYS A 575 17.44 -11.36 1.09
N PRO A 576 18.32 -12.35 1.35
CA PRO A 576 17.93 -13.76 1.49
C PRO A 576 16.79 -14.00 2.49
N PHE A 577 16.72 -13.21 3.55
CA PHE A 577 15.64 -13.28 4.54
C PHE A 577 14.26 -13.10 3.91
N SER A 578 14.08 -12.06 3.08
CA SER A 578 12.81 -11.81 2.38
C SER A 578 12.53 -12.87 1.32
N ASN A 579 13.57 -13.34 0.62
CA ASN A 579 13.41 -14.40 -0.39
C ASN A 579 12.89 -15.71 0.22
N ARG A 580 13.33 -16.08 1.42
CA ARG A 580 12.78 -17.27 2.11
C ARG A 580 11.28 -17.15 2.34
N GLN A 581 10.78 -15.96 2.70
CA GLN A 581 9.35 -15.75 2.82
C GLN A 581 8.65 -15.85 1.46
N TYR A 582 9.23 -15.29 0.40
CA TYR A 582 8.64 -15.36 -0.94
C TYR A 582 8.55 -16.78 -1.47
N ILE A 583 9.58 -17.59 -1.27
CA ILE A 583 9.56 -19.02 -1.62
C ILE A 583 8.50 -19.73 -0.78
N ARG A 584 8.47 -19.53 0.54
CA ARG A 584 7.43 -20.12 1.40
C ARG A 584 6.02 -19.78 0.90
N ASP A 585 5.76 -18.50 0.63
CA ASP A 585 4.46 -18.05 0.11
C ASP A 585 4.10 -18.72 -1.21
N ALA A 586 5.09 -19.00 -2.06
CA ALA A 586 4.88 -19.59 -3.38
C ALA A 586 4.61 -21.10 -3.37
N PHE A 587 4.79 -21.77 -2.22
CA PHE A 587 4.39 -23.16 -2.00
C PHE A 587 3.01 -23.27 -1.33
N ASN A 588 2.39 -22.17 -0.90
CA ASN A 588 1.07 -22.19 -0.26
C ASN A 588 -0.07 -22.62 -1.21
N ASP A 589 0.17 -22.68 -2.52
CA ASP A 589 -0.80 -23.16 -3.51
C ASP A 589 -0.88 -24.69 -3.60
N ILE A 590 0.02 -25.39 -2.89
CA ILE A 590 0.07 -26.85 -2.80
C ILE A 590 0.22 -27.29 -1.34
N ASP A 591 -0.20 -28.51 -1.03
CA ASP A 591 -0.12 -29.07 0.33
C ASP A 591 1.29 -29.62 0.61
N VAL A 592 2.30 -28.76 0.52
CA VAL A 592 3.71 -29.10 0.75
C VAL A 592 4.33 -28.11 1.73
N GLU A 593 4.63 -28.59 2.93
CA GLU A 593 5.40 -27.80 3.90
C GLU A 593 6.89 -27.81 3.51
N VAL A 594 7.52 -26.63 3.55
CA VAL A 594 8.96 -26.45 3.26
C VAL A 594 9.64 -25.96 4.52
N ASP A 595 10.63 -26.71 5.00
CA ASP A 595 11.33 -26.39 6.24
C ASP A 595 12.33 -25.22 6.06
N LYS A 596 12.91 -24.77 7.17
CA LYS A 596 13.79 -23.60 7.18
C LYS A 596 15.14 -23.83 6.46
N ASP A 597 15.66 -25.05 6.50
CA ASP A 597 16.94 -25.40 5.91
C ASP A 597 16.77 -25.62 4.40
N GLU A 598 15.70 -26.30 3.99
CA GLU A 598 15.26 -26.39 2.59
C GLU A 598 15.04 -25.00 1.97
N LEU A 599 14.35 -24.09 2.67
CA LEU A 599 14.19 -22.71 2.20
C LEU A 599 15.52 -21.98 2.03
N THR A 600 16.49 -22.25 2.91
CA THR A 600 17.82 -21.64 2.81
C THR A 600 18.57 -22.20 1.60
N GLN A 601 18.51 -23.51 1.38
CA GLN A 601 19.07 -24.17 0.20
C GLN A 601 18.44 -23.66 -1.09
N ILE A 602 17.11 -23.57 -1.18
CA ILE A 602 16.40 -23.06 -2.36
C ILE A 602 16.82 -21.62 -2.66
N VAL A 603 16.85 -20.74 -1.65
CA VAL A 603 17.24 -19.34 -1.86
C VAL A 603 18.70 -19.23 -2.32
N GLN A 604 19.59 -20.08 -1.82
CA GLN A 604 20.97 -20.14 -2.28
C GLN A 604 21.03 -20.61 -3.74
N ALA A 605 20.35 -21.70 -4.09
CA ALA A 605 20.26 -22.22 -5.45
C ALA A 605 19.75 -21.19 -6.47
N VAL A 606 18.69 -20.43 -6.13
CA VAL A 606 18.17 -19.37 -7.00
C VAL A 606 19.18 -18.23 -7.18
N ARG A 607 19.91 -17.86 -6.12
CA ARG A 607 20.91 -16.79 -6.19
C ARG A 607 22.13 -17.21 -6.98
N ASP A 608 22.60 -18.44 -6.82
CA ASP A 608 23.72 -18.96 -7.59
C ASP A 608 23.35 -19.07 -9.07
N ALA A 609 22.12 -19.49 -9.39
CA ALA A 609 21.60 -19.44 -10.75
C ALA A 609 21.55 -17.99 -11.30
N MET A 610 21.16 -17.00 -10.50
CA MET A 610 21.20 -15.58 -10.91
C MET A 610 22.63 -15.10 -11.22
N GLU A 611 23.63 -15.49 -10.44
CA GLU A 611 25.04 -15.12 -10.71
C GLU A 611 25.54 -15.69 -12.04
N LEU A 612 25.08 -16.88 -12.41
CA LEU A 612 25.45 -17.54 -13.67
C LEU A 612 24.70 -16.96 -14.86
N VAL A 613 23.38 -16.75 -14.72
CA VAL A 613 22.49 -16.40 -15.83
C VAL A 613 22.46 -14.90 -16.10
N VAL A 614 22.60 -14.05 -15.08
CA VAL A 614 22.56 -12.58 -15.21
C VAL A 614 23.76 -11.89 -14.54
N PRO A 615 25.00 -12.20 -14.97
CA PRO A 615 26.22 -11.77 -14.29
C PRO A 615 26.41 -10.25 -14.27
N GLY A 616 26.04 -9.53 -15.35
CA GLY A 616 26.14 -8.07 -15.42
C GLY A 616 25.32 -7.37 -14.34
N PRO A 617 23.99 -7.58 -14.30
CA PRO A 617 23.13 -7.05 -13.23
C PRO A 617 23.64 -7.33 -11.81
N MET A 618 24.11 -8.54 -11.53
CA MET A 618 24.61 -8.91 -10.20
C MET A 618 25.90 -8.15 -9.83
N LYS A 619 26.82 -7.95 -10.78
CA LYS A 619 28.03 -7.13 -10.60
C LYS A 619 27.68 -5.66 -10.34
N VAL A 620 26.78 -5.08 -11.13
CA VAL A 620 26.34 -3.67 -10.97
C VAL A 620 25.75 -3.44 -9.58
N MET A 621 24.85 -4.31 -9.12
CA MET A 621 24.24 -4.16 -7.80
C MET A 621 25.27 -4.22 -6.66
N ARG A 622 26.21 -5.17 -6.70
CA ARG A 622 27.28 -5.27 -5.69
C ARG A 622 28.16 -4.02 -5.69
N TRP A 623 28.48 -3.52 -6.87
CA TRP A 623 29.29 -2.30 -7.02
C TRP A 623 28.57 -1.08 -6.43
N ILE A 624 27.28 -0.86 -6.76
CA ILE A 624 26.47 0.23 -6.17
C ILE A 624 26.47 0.12 -4.65
N GLU A 625 26.21 -1.08 -4.10
CA GLU A 625 26.17 -1.28 -2.65
C GLU A 625 27.51 -0.95 -1.97
N SER A 626 28.63 -1.28 -2.61
CA SER A 626 29.99 -1.00 -2.14
C SER A 626 30.30 0.50 -2.18
N GLU A 627 30.09 1.16 -3.33
CA GLU A 627 30.41 2.57 -3.53
C GLU A 627 29.52 3.51 -2.71
N VAL A 628 28.23 3.18 -2.57
CA VAL A 628 27.34 3.86 -1.61
C VAL A 628 27.88 3.73 -0.19
N SER A 629 28.36 2.55 0.21
CA SER A 629 28.92 2.39 1.54
C SER A 629 30.17 3.25 1.75
N LYS A 630 31.01 3.40 0.74
CA LYS A 630 32.20 4.25 0.80
C LYS A 630 31.82 5.72 0.85
N ALA A 631 30.91 6.17 -0.01
CA ALA A 631 30.42 7.55 -0.07
C ALA A 631 29.86 8.05 1.26
N ILE A 632 29.01 7.24 1.91
CA ILE A 632 28.46 7.59 3.23
C ILE A 632 29.56 7.58 4.31
N LYS A 633 30.49 6.62 4.29
CA LYS A 633 31.62 6.57 5.25
C LYS A 633 32.57 7.76 5.12
N ARG A 634 32.69 8.35 3.93
CA ARG A 634 33.44 9.61 3.70
C ARG A 634 32.71 10.85 4.23
N GLY A 635 31.48 10.72 4.71
CA GLY A 635 30.73 11.82 5.32
C GLY A 635 29.53 12.31 4.51
N SER A 636 29.20 11.68 3.38
CA SER A 636 28.00 12.05 2.60
C SER A 636 26.73 11.81 3.42
N GLN A 637 25.91 12.85 3.60
CA GLN A 637 24.65 12.75 4.35
C GLN A 637 23.46 12.37 3.47
N GLU A 638 23.57 12.61 2.17
CA GLU A 638 22.59 12.29 1.15
C GLU A 638 23.30 11.93 -0.16
N LEU A 639 22.58 11.31 -1.08
CA LEU A 639 23.05 10.99 -2.42
C LEU A 639 22.15 11.68 -3.43
N THR A 640 22.73 12.38 -4.40
CA THR A 640 21.98 13.08 -5.44
C THR A 640 22.53 12.71 -6.81
N TRP A 641 21.63 12.43 -7.76
CA TRP A 641 21.97 12.23 -9.17
C TRP A 641 20.87 12.83 -10.06
N VAL A 642 21.21 13.06 -11.33
CA VAL A 642 20.27 13.57 -12.33
C VAL A 642 20.08 12.50 -13.39
N THR A 643 18.83 12.19 -13.69
CA THR A 643 18.45 11.22 -14.72
C THR A 643 18.64 11.82 -16.11
N PRO A 644 18.69 10.99 -17.18
CA PRO A 644 18.76 11.47 -18.56
C PRO A 644 17.67 12.48 -18.94
N SER A 645 16.46 12.34 -18.39
CA SER A 645 15.35 13.28 -18.59
C SER A 645 15.56 14.63 -17.89
N GLY A 646 16.60 14.78 -17.06
CA GLY A 646 16.81 15.96 -16.23
C GLY A 646 16.06 15.93 -14.90
N PHE A 647 15.42 14.80 -14.53
CA PHE A 647 14.85 14.64 -13.19
C PHE A 647 15.97 14.49 -12.16
N ARG A 648 15.98 15.33 -11.12
CA ARG A 648 16.92 15.30 -10.01
C ARG A 648 16.38 14.45 -8.87
N VAL A 649 17.10 13.36 -8.58
CA VAL A 649 16.80 12.48 -7.44
C VAL A 649 17.70 12.85 -6.28
N THR A 650 17.11 13.10 -5.11
CA THR A 650 17.84 13.29 -3.85
C THR A 650 17.37 12.28 -2.82
N GLN A 651 18.27 11.39 -2.41
CA GLN A 651 18.03 10.35 -1.44
C GLN A 651 18.68 10.71 -0.10
N ARG A 652 17.84 10.98 0.91
CA ARG A 652 18.26 11.26 2.30
C ARG A 652 17.59 10.28 3.25
N LEU A 653 18.32 9.27 3.73
CA LEU A 653 17.80 8.23 4.59
C LEU A 653 18.50 8.26 5.95
N MET A 654 17.80 8.80 6.94
CA MET A 654 18.33 9.06 8.27
C MET A 654 17.78 8.05 9.29
N LYS A 655 18.60 7.68 10.29
CA LYS A 655 18.15 6.87 11.42
C LYS A 655 17.27 7.71 12.32
N MET A 656 15.98 7.40 12.35
CA MET A 656 15.05 8.04 13.27
C MET A 656 15.07 7.32 14.61
N ALA A 657 15.23 8.08 15.70
CA ALA A 657 15.03 7.54 17.04
C ALA A 657 13.54 7.34 17.30
N HIS A 658 13.06 6.12 17.11
CA HIS A 658 11.68 5.74 17.44
C HIS A 658 11.67 4.44 18.21
N LYS A 659 10.78 4.35 19.20
CA LYS A 659 10.45 3.13 19.92
C LYS A 659 9.00 2.79 19.61
N ILE A 660 8.76 1.63 19.00
CA ILE A 660 7.41 1.13 18.79
C ILE A 660 6.98 0.42 20.07
N VAL A 661 5.88 0.86 20.65
CA VAL A 661 5.25 0.25 21.83
C VAL A 661 4.09 -0.59 21.32
N GLU A 662 4.25 -1.91 21.41
CA GLU A 662 3.20 -2.85 21.02
C GLU A 662 2.49 -3.37 22.29
N LEU A 663 1.27 -2.91 22.50
CA LEU A 663 0.40 -3.38 23.57
C LEU A 663 -0.34 -4.64 23.09
N LYS A 664 -0.54 -5.63 23.96
CA LYS A 664 -1.28 -6.84 23.60
C LYS A 664 -2.72 -6.53 23.23
N LEU A 665 -3.38 -5.69 24.04
CA LEU A 665 -4.84 -5.48 23.99
C LEU A 665 -5.27 -4.18 23.33
N LEU A 666 -4.47 -3.11 23.43
CA LEU A 666 -4.79 -1.76 22.93
C LEU A 666 -4.01 -1.37 21.67
N GLY A 667 -3.50 -2.37 20.94
CA GLY A 667 -2.83 -2.21 19.66
C GLY A 667 -1.47 -1.52 19.77
N ARG A 668 -0.95 -1.04 18.63
CA ARG A 668 0.38 -0.42 18.54
C ARG A 668 0.30 1.08 18.80
N CYS A 669 1.33 1.63 19.43
CA CYS A 669 1.59 3.06 19.53
C CYS A 669 3.05 3.31 19.14
N ARG A 670 3.31 4.29 18.28
CA ARG A 670 4.69 4.71 17.99
C ARG A 670 5.07 5.82 18.95
N VAL A 671 6.21 5.68 19.61
CA VAL A 671 6.83 6.71 20.43
C VAL A 671 8.04 7.23 19.67
N LYS A 672 8.03 8.50 19.29
CA LYS A 672 9.24 9.15 18.78
C LYS A 672 10.10 9.53 20.00
N VAL A 673 11.38 9.17 19.99
CA VAL A 673 12.30 9.60 21.06
C VAL A 673 12.65 11.07 20.79
N LEU A 674 12.77 11.88 21.85
CA LEU A 674 12.94 13.34 21.79
C LEU A 674 14.15 13.80 20.95
N ASP A 675 15.16 12.95 20.77
CA ASP A 675 16.33 13.21 19.93
C ASP A 675 16.07 12.81 18.47
N GLY A 676 15.54 13.75 17.69
CA GLY A 676 15.43 13.66 16.22
C GLY A 676 16.76 13.24 15.57
N GLU A 677 16.67 12.46 14.49
CA GLU A 677 17.79 12.01 13.63
C GLU A 677 19.12 11.63 14.33
N LYS A 678 19.39 10.33 14.50
CA LYS A 678 20.65 9.80 15.05
C LYS A 678 21.82 9.72 14.05
N GLY A 679 21.71 10.41 12.92
CA GLY A 679 22.65 10.34 11.80
C GLY A 679 22.20 9.45 10.65
N VAL A 680 23.08 9.29 9.65
CA VAL A 680 22.77 8.63 8.37
C VAL A 680 22.52 7.13 8.55
N ASP A 681 21.47 6.62 7.92
CA ASP A 681 21.19 5.19 7.87
C ASP A 681 21.93 4.52 6.72
N LEU A 682 23.22 4.22 6.96
CA LEU A 682 24.06 3.50 6.01
C LEU A 682 23.41 2.22 5.49
N ARG A 683 22.75 1.43 6.35
CA ARG A 683 22.14 0.16 5.93
C ARG A 683 20.96 0.42 5.00
N HIS A 684 20.15 1.43 5.29
CA HIS A 684 19.03 1.81 4.44
C HIS A 684 19.50 2.36 3.09
N HIS A 685 20.52 3.25 3.07
CA HIS A 685 21.14 3.71 1.83
C HIS A 685 21.64 2.54 0.97
N LYS A 686 22.42 1.61 1.56
CA LYS A 686 22.91 0.42 0.85
C LYS A 686 21.79 -0.41 0.20
N ASN A 687 20.67 -0.58 0.91
CA ASN A 687 19.55 -1.39 0.42
C ASN A 687 18.69 -0.66 -0.62
N ALA A 688 18.59 0.66 -0.54
CA ALA A 688 17.63 1.45 -1.33
C ALA A 688 18.23 2.07 -2.61
N THR A 689 19.53 2.34 -2.66
CA THR A 689 20.12 3.11 -3.77
C THR A 689 20.00 2.40 -5.12
N ALA A 690 20.35 1.12 -5.22
CA ALA A 690 20.23 0.38 -6.49
C ALA A 690 18.77 0.37 -7.02
N PRO A 691 17.76 0.01 -6.21
CA PRO A 691 16.36 0.15 -6.61
C PRO A 691 15.96 1.56 -7.04
N ASN A 692 16.40 2.58 -6.30
CA ASN A 692 16.03 3.96 -6.59
C ASN A 692 16.69 4.47 -7.88
N LEU A 693 17.92 4.05 -8.17
CA LEU A 693 18.58 4.35 -9.44
C LEU A 693 17.82 3.70 -10.60
N ILE A 694 17.51 2.40 -10.50
CA ILE A 694 16.74 1.65 -11.51
C ILE A 694 15.38 2.33 -11.75
N HIS A 695 14.64 2.62 -10.69
CA HIS A 695 13.33 3.30 -10.75
C HIS A 695 13.40 4.73 -11.29
N SER A 696 14.55 5.40 -11.18
CA SER A 696 14.72 6.73 -11.77
C SER A 696 15.02 6.68 -13.25
N LEU A 697 15.71 5.62 -13.70
CA LEU A 697 16.05 5.41 -15.10
C LEU A 697 14.89 4.83 -15.89
N ASP A 698 14.08 3.95 -15.31
CA ASP A 698 12.83 3.49 -15.95
C ASP A 698 11.83 4.64 -16.13
N ALA A 699 11.68 5.51 -15.13
CA ALA A 699 10.88 6.72 -15.26
C ALA A 699 11.45 7.65 -16.35
N SER A 700 12.77 7.83 -16.38
CA SER A 700 13.43 8.67 -17.38
C SER A 700 13.24 8.17 -18.81
N LEU A 701 13.24 6.86 -19.02
CA LEU A 701 12.93 6.25 -20.32
C LEU A 701 11.55 6.72 -20.79
N LEU A 702 10.54 6.60 -19.92
CA LEU A 702 9.16 6.99 -20.26
C LEU A 702 9.00 8.50 -20.38
N HIS A 703 9.70 9.30 -19.57
CA HIS A 703 9.70 10.75 -19.73
C HIS A 703 10.08 11.17 -21.14
N LEU A 704 11.16 10.59 -21.65
CA LEU A 704 11.70 10.89 -22.98
C LEU A 704 10.83 10.33 -24.11
N SER A 705 10.32 9.10 -23.95
CA SER A 705 9.44 8.50 -24.97
C SER A 705 8.10 9.23 -25.07
N VAL A 706 7.46 9.56 -23.95
CA VAL A 706 6.15 10.23 -23.97
C VAL A 706 6.23 11.68 -24.45
N ASP A 707 7.33 12.38 -24.14
CA ASP A 707 7.55 13.74 -24.65
C ASP A 707 7.47 13.79 -26.19
N LYS A 708 8.00 12.75 -26.86
CA LYS A 708 7.98 12.57 -28.32
C LYS A 708 6.71 11.90 -28.88
N PHE A 709 5.75 11.48 -28.05
CA PHE A 709 4.57 10.71 -28.47
C PHE A 709 3.30 11.57 -28.53
N ASP A 710 2.77 11.83 -29.72
CA ASP A 710 1.66 12.79 -29.93
C ASP A 710 0.28 12.14 -30.02
N ALA A 711 -0.03 11.25 -29.07
CA ALA A 711 -1.35 10.66 -28.92
C ALA A 711 -1.69 10.43 -27.43
N PRO A 712 -2.98 10.20 -27.07
CA PRO A 712 -3.37 9.90 -25.71
C PRO A 712 -2.60 8.70 -25.14
N ILE A 713 -1.98 8.93 -23.98
CA ILE A 713 -1.15 7.93 -23.30
C ILE A 713 -1.39 7.96 -21.80
N SER A 714 -1.32 6.79 -21.20
CA SER A 714 -1.33 6.60 -19.76
C SER A 714 -0.27 5.59 -19.35
N LEU A 715 0.12 5.61 -18.08
CA LEU A 715 1.26 4.86 -17.58
C LEU A 715 0.96 4.21 -16.24
N ILE A 716 1.37 2.95 -16.10
CA ILE A 716 1.41 2.23 -14.82
C ILE A 716 2.87 1.83 -14.60
N HIS A 717 3.69 2.82 -14.25
CA HIS A 717 5.14 2.64 -14.11
C HIS A 717 5.74 2.04 -15.38
N ASP A 718 6.16 0.79 -15.35
CA ASP A 718 6.77 0.02 -16.44
C ASP A 718 5.75 -0.60 -17.43
N SER A 719 4.49 -0.19 -17.35
CA SER A 719 3.43 -0.49 -18.31
C SER A 719 2.98 0.78 -19.03
N VAL A 720 2.87 0.72 -20.35
CA VAL A 720 2.39 1.84 -21.18
C VAL A 720 1.03 1.51 -21.78
N LEU A 721 0.14 2.49 -21.79
CA LEU A 721 -1.22 2.34 -22.29
C LEU A 721 -1.53 3.44 -23.30
N CYS A 722 -1.94 3.06 -24.50
CA CYS A 722 -2.44 4.00 -25.52
C CYS A 722 -3.56 3.35 -26.33
N ARG A 723 -4.09 4.04 -27.35
CA ARG A 723 -5.10 3.46 -28.23
C ARG A 723 -4.46 2.37 -29.09
N ALA A 724 -5.25 1.36 -29.45
CA ALA A 724 -4.80 0.26 -30.31
C ALA A 724 -4.14 0.74 -31.62
N THR A 725 -4.60 1.87 -32.17
CA THR A 725 -4.09 2.45 -33.42
C THR A 725 -2.70 3.07 -33.31
N ASP A 726 -2.26 3.41 -32.10
CA ASP A 726 -1.04 4.17 -31.85
C ASP A 726 0.07 3.31 -31.23
N MET A 727 -0.25 2.07 -30.85
CA MET A 727 0.62 1.21 -30.05
C MET A 727 1.91 0.81 -30.78
N SER A 728 1.84 0.50 -32.08
CA SER A 728 3.06 0.20 -32.87
C SER A 728 4.05 1.36 -32.90
N HIS A 729 3.54 2.59 -33.01
CA HIS A 729 4.38 3.79 -32.97
C HIS A 729 5.00 3.98 -31.58
N LEU A 730 4.19 3.89 -30.51
CA LEU A 730 4.66 4.00 -29.13
C LEU A 730 5.72 2.95 -28.81
N SER A 731 5.45 1.68 -29.14
CA SER A 731 6.36 0.56 -28.91
C SER A 731 7.72 0.79 -29.59
N THR A 732 7.71 1.33 -30.81
CA THR A 732 8.94 1.69 -31.55
C THR A 732 9.69 2.83 -30.88
N LEU A 733 8.98 3.85 -30.42
CA LEU A 733 9.56 5.02 -29.75
C LEU A 733 10.21 4.66 -28.41
N VAL A 734 9.60 3.76 -27.63
CA VAL A 734 10.17 3.27 -26.37
C VAL A 734 11.45 2.47 -26.61
N ARG A 735 11.49 1.61 -27.65
CA ARG A 735 12.72 0.92 -28.08
C ARG A 735 13.83 1.87 -28.47
N ASP A 736 13.52 2.82 -29.34
CA ASP A 736 14.46 3.84 -29.83
C ASP A 736 15.05 4.65 -28.66
N THR A 737 14.18 5.08 -27.74
CA THR A 737 14.62 5.81 -26.55
C THR A 737 15.52 4.95 -25.65
N TYR A 738 15.19 3.67 -25.44
CA TYR A 738 16.01 2.76 -24.64
C TYR A 738 17.40 2.57 -25.25
N MET A 739 17.46 2.38 -26.57
CA MET A 739 18.72 2.26 -27.30
C MET A 739 19.62 3.48 -27.06
N HIS A 740 19.10 4.68 -27.30
CA HIS A 740 19.85 5.93 -27.08
C HIS A 740 20.31 6.07 -25.63
N LEU A 741 19.47 5.67 -24.67
CA LEU A 741 19.82 5.77 -23.25
C LEU A 741 20.96 4.83 -22.85
N PHE A 742 20.86 3.54 -23.13
CA PHE A 742 21.76 2.57 -22.52
C PHE A 742 22.90 2.11 -23.43
N ALA A 743 22.72 2.24 -24.74
CA ALA A 743 23.70 1.75 -25.69
C ALA A 743 24.68 2.84 -26.16
N GLU A 744 24.24 4.10 -26.24
CA GLU A 744 25.09 5.21 -26.70
C GLU A 744 25.82 5.90 -25.55
N HIS A 745 25.14 6.15 -24.41
CA HIS A 745 25.71 6.83 -23.24
C HIS A 745 25.90 5.89 -22.04
N ASP A 746 26.74 6.28 -21.09
CA ASP A 746 27.09 5.47 -19.91
C ASP A 746 26.60 6.13 -18.62
N PHE A 747 25.31 5.94 -18.33
CA PHE A 747 24.68 6.52 -17.14
C PHE A 747 25.17 5.89 -15.83
N LEU A 748 25.82 4.72 -15.87
CA LEU A 748 26.42 4.14 -14.67
C LEU A 748 27.69 4.92 -14.28
N LYS A 749 28.46 5.40 -15.25
CA LYS A 749 29.58 6.35 -15.01
C LYS A 749 29.11 7.71 -14.53
N ASP A 750 28.03 8.26 -15.10
CA ASP A 750 27.46 9.52 -14.60
C ASP A 750 27.04 9.40 -13.13
N PHE A 751 26.38 8.29 -12.79
CA PHE A 751 26.02 7.98 -11.41
C PHE A 751 27.27 7.81 -10.53
N ALA A 752 28.31 7.12 -11.03
CA ALA A 752 29.59 6.97 -10.34
C ALA A 752 30.20 8.33 -9.98
N GLN A 753 30.22 9.26 -10.94
CA GLN A 753 30.70 10.63 -10.72
C GLN A 753 29.82 11.38 -9.71
N ALA A 754 28.50 11.27 -9.82
CA ALA A 754 27.55 11.95 -8.93
C ALA A 754 27.71 11.55 -7.45
N ILE A 755 28.08 10.29 -7.17
CA ILE A 755 28.33 9.82 -5.80
C ILE A 755 29.80 9.86 -5.38
N GLY A 756 30.69 10.29 -6.29
CA GLY A 756 32.14 10.26 -6.10
C GLY A 756 32.67 8.84 -5.87
N ALA A 757 32.27 7.88 -6.70
CA ALA A 757 32.75 6.50 -6.62
C ALA A 757 34.28 6.42 -6.72
N GLU A 758 34.88 5.48 -5.98
CA GLU A 758 36.32 5.26 -5.93
C GLU A 758 36.80 4.20 -6.94
N SER A 759 35.87 3.44 -7.53
CA SER A 759 36.17 2.41 -8.51
C SER A 759 35.30 2.55 -9.75
N GLU A 760 35.85 2.18 -10.89
CA GLU A 760 35.13 2.16 -12.16
C GLU A 760 33.93 1.19 -12.11
N PRO A 761 32.81 1.53 -12.75
CA PRO A 761 31.65 0.66 -12.79
C PRO A 761 31.91 -0.62 -13.59
N PRO A 762 31.29 -1.76 -13.21
CA PRO A 762 31.50 -3.04 -13.85
C PRO A 762 30.69 -3.15 -15.15
N ILE A 763 31.28 -2.72 -16.26
CA ILE A 763 30.68 -2.78 -17.60
C ILE A 763 31.19 -4.03 -18.31
N ILE A 764 30.27 -4.83 -18.87
CA ILE A 764 30.59 -5.97 -19.75
C ILE A 764 30.90 -5.46 -21.16
N GLY A 765 30.01 -4.63 -21.71
CA GLY A 765 30.31 -3.83 -22.91
C GLY A 765 30.07 -4.54 -24.25
N ASP A 766 29.28 -5.61 -24.28
CA ASP A 766 28.99 -6.40 -25.50
C ASP A 766 27.58 -6.14 -26.09
N LEU A 767 26.77 -5.29 -25.45
CA LEU A 767 25.48 -4.83 -25.97
C LEU A 767 25.66 -3.60 -26.88
N GLU A 768 25.36 -3.75 -28.17
CA GLU A 768 25.45 -2.68 -29.17
C GLU A 768 24.09 -2.02 -29.48
N PRO A 769 24.03 -0.70 -29.76
CA PRO A 769 22.78 0.02 -30.02
C PRO A 769 21.92 -0.60 -31.13
N SER A 770 22.55 -0.97 -32.25
CA SER A 770 21.89 -1.55 -33.43
C SER A 770 21.09 -2.82 -33.12
N THR A 771 21.37 -3.50 -32.01
CA THR A 771 20.75 -4.79 -31.67
C THR A 771 19.41 -4.68 -30.94
N VAL A 772 18.90 -3.47 -30.66
CA VAL A 772 17.67 -3.26 -29.86
C VAL A 772 16.44 -2.90 -30.71
N ILE A 773 16.64 -2.21 -31.84
CA ILE A 773 15.56 -1.57 -32.62
C ILE A 773 14.49 -2.57 -33.09
N GLU A 774 14.90 -3.79 -33.47
CA GLU A 774 14.01 -4.80 -34.05
C GLU A 774 13.38 -5.74 -33.01
N SER A 775 13.48 -5.43 -31.71
CA SER A 775 12.99 -6.36 -30.68
C SER A 775 11.46 -6.33 -30.52
N THR A 776 10.80 -7.33 -31.12
CA THR A 776 9.34 -7.49 -31.08
C THR A 776 8.76 -7.59 -29.65
N TYR A 777 9.50 -8.18 -28.72
CA TYR A 777 9.02 -8.49 -27.37
C TYR A 777 9.49 -7.48 -26.30
N PHE A 778 10.12 -6.38 -26.71
CA PHE A 778 10.43 -5.28 -25.82
C PHE A 778 9.18 -4.43 -25.60
N PHE A 779 8.65 -4.42 -24.36
CA PHE A 779 7.36 -3.80 -24.00
C PHE A 779 6.18 -4.38 -24.83
N CYS A 780 5.89 -5.68 -24.65
CA CYS A 780 4.87 -6.48 -25.36
C CYS A 780 4.41 -7.69 -24.53
#